data_AF-A0A117KVL3-F1
#
_entry.id   AF-A0A117KVL3-F1
#
_cell.length_a   1.000
_cell.length_b   1.000
_cell.length_c   1.000
_cell.angle_alpha   90.00
_cell.angle_beta   90.00
_cell.angle_gamma   90.00
#
_symmetry.space_group_name_H-M   'P 1'
#
loop_
_entity.id
_entity.type
_entity.pdbx_description
1 polymer ?
#
loop_
_entity_poly.entity_id
_entity_poly.type
_entity_poly.pdbx_seq_one_letter_code
_entity_poly.pdbx_strand_id
1 'polypeptide(L)'
;MAEKNHKTLAPLSGETTSTTSINTAMEGVDKKQIEIQRKKARTFAKRQQAAEKIAAATEELSSGVEEASGAIEELRSSMEQIASGAEEASKAIQESLAAIEQVTKGAERSAENAQRVLDRAKAIQLLVKKTAEDIEKLVEGVNKASAKNEESARLVAQLEKQAENIGDIVKTVGRIADQTNLLALNAAIEAARAGDHGRGFAVVADEVRVLAETSEKAANDIREVVNQIQQEVKVVVDAINGAAAKARSQVERGKTISEGLVSILTAMDEVVKGVSLINDLSRQSFQAVQEFQKGAEIIASNAEEQASATEESLQAIEQQAKALADVSQAAAELAEMAEDLRTSTDTQKSAESFAAAAEELSAAIEELSKSADQIMVALSQISKGAEQQASAAEESSSAVAQVEKGMKTIGEQAQSALNKVMELSRLLETNKSNVDQLIAGIEDALNENKLNIEKIKTLESMAKQINKIVDTIVTVGIQTNMLAVSGAIEAARAGEYGKGFAVVASDIRNLAQDSTNNAEQIKELVRAIQEQIEIVLEDAEAIGDSTVEEVEKARSTSKDLEQIEKDMKEMVKASEEIAEEANQSILAIGQIREGIDQIASAAEEASRAAQEAAAAGKQQAAGIRELAQAIEDIAALADEMQQL
;
A
#
# COMPACT_ATOMS: atom_id res chain seq x y z
N MET A 1 10.79 92.16 -19.73
CA MET A 1 10.76 93.60 -19.39
C MET A 1 10.04 94.32 -20.51
N ALA A 2 8.82 94.77 -20.28
CA ALA A 2 8.09 95.66 -21.20
C ALA A 2 7.90 97.01 -20.48
N GLU A 3 8.40 98.06 -21.11
CA GLU A 3 8.48 99.45 -20.63
C GLU A 3 7.11 100.13 -20.57
N LYS A 4 7.00 101.13 -19.67
CA LYS A 4 5.87 102.06 -19.60
C LYS A 4 6.36 103.51 -19.65
N ASN A 5 6.17 104.09 -20.82
CA ASN A 5 5.75 105.45 -21.20
C ASN A 5 6.16 106.69 -20.40
N HIS A 6 6.68 107.64 -21.20
CA HIS A 6 6.90 109.06 -20.96
C HIS A 6 5.61 109.92 -21.08
N LYS A 7 5.48 110.85 -20.13
CA LYS A 7 5.16 112.31 -20.23
C LYS A 7 4.11 112.87 -21.23
N THR A 8 3.04 113.38 -20.60
CA THR A 8 2.44 114.75 -20.66
C THR A 8 1.93 115.39 -21.97
N LEU A 9 0.59 115.54 -21.97
CA LEU A 9 -0.25 116.76 -22.11
C LEU A 9 -0.34 117.54 -23.45
N ALA A 10 -1.52 117.34 -24.05
CA ALA A 10 -2.53 118.32 -24.49
C ALA A 10 -2.47 118.92 -25.91
N PRO A 11 -3.64 119.04 -26.61
CA PRO A 11 -3.72 119.30 -28.06
C PRO A 11 -4.41 120.63 -28.41
N LEU A 12 -4.39 121.00 -29.70
CA LEU A 12 -5.32 122.00 -30.25
C LEU A 12 -5.63 121.72 -31.74
N SER A 13 -6.93 121.51 -31.99
CA SER A 13 -7.68 121.89 -33.21
C SER A 13 -7.49 123.39 -33.50
N GLY A 14 -7.65 123.95 -34.70
CA GLY A 14 -8.24 123.56 -35.96
C GLY A 14 -8.55 124.87 -36.72
N GLU A 15 -8.73 124.86 -38.04
CA GLU A 15 -9.83 125.58 -38.72
C GLU A 15 -9.73 125.50 -40.25
N THR A 16 -10.93 125.44 -40.81
CA THR A 16 -11.40 125.27 -42.19
C THR A 16 -11.03 126.38 -43.19
N THR A 17 -11.05 126.06 -44.48
CA THR A 17 -11.82 126.86 -45.47
C THR A 17 -12.15 126.08 -46.75
N SER A 18 -13.32 126.44 -47.29
CA SER A 18 -14.11 125.86 -48.39
C SER A 18 -13.59 126.28 -49.78
N THR A 19 -13.85 125.49 -50.85
CA THR A 19 -14.57 125.95 -52.07
C THR A 19 -14.74 124.86 -53.14
N THR A 20 -16.01 124.62 -53.50
CA THR A 20 -16.62 124.62 -54.84
C THR A 20 -16.37 123.50 -55.87
N SER A 21 -17.48 122.83 -56.14
CA SER A 21 -17.86 121.82 -57.13
C SER A 21 -17.70 122.22 -58.61
N ILE A 22 -17.09 121.35 -59.43
CA ILE A 22 -17.42 121.12 -60.85
C ILE A 22 -17.14 119.64 -61.20
N ASN A 23 -18.08 119.01 -61.93
CA ASN A 23 -18.04 117.71 -62.65
C ASN A 23 -18.52 116.41 -61.96
N THR A 24 -19.85 116.25 -61.94
CA THR A 24 -20.61 115.12 -61.39
C THR A 24 -21.03 114.04 -62.42
N ALA A 25 -20.23 113.75 -63.45
CA ALA A 25 -20.61 112.74 -64.47
C ALA A 25 -19.58 111.60 -64.72
N MET A 26 -18.37 111.67 -64.15
CA MET A 26 -17.38 110.58 -64.22
C MET A 26 -17.26 109.75 -62.92
N GLU A 27 -17.81 110.21 -61.78
CA GLU A 27 -17.69 109.50 -60.48
C GLU A 27 -18.63 108.29 -60.31
N GLY A 28 -19.71 108.20 -61.09
CA GLY A 28 -20.72 107.13 -60.92
C GLY A 28 -20.31 105.77 -61.49
N VAL A 29 -19.46 105.77 -62.53
CA VAL A 29 -18.92 104.55 -63.14
C VAL A 29 -17.74 104.02 -62.32
N ASP A 30 -16.92 104.94 -61.77
CA ASP A 30 -15.78 104.59 -60.91
C ASP A 30 -16.24 104.06 -59.54
N LYS A 31 -17.27 104.63 -58.90
CA LYS A 31 -17.78 104.10 -57.62
C LYS A 31 -18.35 102.68 -57.74
N LYS A 32 -19.08 102.37 -58.81
CA LYS A 32 -19.57 101.00 -59.07
C LYS A 32 -18.44 100.03 -59.40
N GLN A 33 -17.45 100.43 -60.19
CA GLN A 33 -16.28 99.58 -60.49
C GLN A 33 -15.40 99.36 -59.26
N ILE A 34 -15.18 100.39 -58.43
CA ILE A 34 -14.46 100.29 -57.15
C ILE A 34 -15.23 99.45 -56.14
N GLU A 35 -16.56 99.52 -56.09
CA GLU A 35 -17.39 98.70 -55.21
C GLU A 35 -17.44 97.23 -55.68
N ILE A 36 -17.47 96.98 -56.99
CA ILE A 36 -17.32 95.64 -57.58
C ILE A 36 -15.90 95.10 -57.34
N GLN A 37 -14.86 95.91 -57.50
CA GLN A 37 -13.48 95.51 -57.19
C GLN A 37 -13.26 95.29 -55.70
N ARG A 38 -13.88 96.09 -54.81
CA ARG A 38 -13.85 95.86 -53.36
C ARG A 38 -14.64 94.62 -52.95
N LYS A 39 -15.78 94.33 -53.58
CA LYS A 39 -16.50 93.06 -53.37
C LYS A 39 -15.69 91.88 -53.88
N LYS A 40 -15.13 91.94 -55.08
CA LYS A 40 -14.23 90.91 -55.63
C LYS A 40 -12.98 90.71 -54.77
N ALA A 41 -12.35 91.78 -54.28
CA ALA A 41 -11.20 91.70 -53.39
C ALA A 41 -11.56 91.14 -52.00
N ARG A 42 -12.75 91.45 -51.47
CA ARG A 42 -13.26 90.87 -50.21
C ARG A 42 -13.62 89.39 -50.37
N THR A 43 -14.26 89.00 -51.48
CA THR A 43 -14.54 87.62 -51.81
C THR A 43 -13.24 86.85 -52.01
N PHE A 44 -12.27 87.41 -52.75
CA PHE A 44 -10.95 86.82 -52.94
C PHE A 44 -10.19 86.67 -51.61
N ALA A 45 -10.20 87.68 -50.74
CA ALA A 45 -9.56 87.59 -49.42
C ALA A 45 -10.23 86.56 -48.50
N LYS A 46 -11.57 86.46 -48.50
CA LYS A 46 -12.29 85.42 -47.76
C LYS A 46 -11.99 84.02 -48.30
N ARG A 47 -11.90 83.87 -49.62
CA ARG A 47 -11.53 82.61 -50.28
C ARG A 47 -10.09 82.20 -49.97
N GLN A 48 -9.14 83.14 -49.99
CA GLN A 48 -7.75 82.90 -49.59
C GLN A 48 -7.67 82.45 -48.13
N GLN A 49 -8.43 83.09 -47.24
CA GLN A 49 -8.47 82.74 -45.82
C GLN A 49 -9.11 81.37 -45.58
N ALA A 50 -10.15 81.00 -46.34
CA ALA A 50 -10.74 79.66 -46.29
C ALA A 50 -9.76 78.60 -46.80
N ALA A 51 -9.07 78.84 -47.91
CA ALA A 51 -8.04 77.95 -48.42
C ALA A 51 -6.85 77.78 -47.45
N GLU A 52 -6.42 78.85 -46.76
CA GLU A 52 -5.38 78.76 -45.71
C GLU A 52 -5.85 77.93 -44.50
N LYS A 53 -7.11 78.06 -44.08
CA LYS A 53 -7.67 77.25 -43.01
C LYS A 53 -7.83 75.78 -43.40
N ILE A 54 -8.27 75.54 -44.63
CA ILE A 54 -8.36 74.19 -45.20
C ILE A 54 -6.97 73.55 -45.22
N ALA A 55 -5.95 74.25 -45.73
CA ALA A 55 -4.59 73.73 -45.76
C ALA A 55 -4.07 73.38 -44.36
N ALA A 56 -4.33 74.22 -43.36
CA ALA A 56 -3.96 73.94 -41.97
C ALA A 56 -4.71 72.72 -41.40
N ALA A 57 -6.02 72.60 -41.66
CA ALA A 57 -6.83 71.46 -41.22
C ALA A 57 -6.40 70.15 -41.91
N THR A 58 -5.99 70.20 -43.18
CA THR A 58 -5.45 69.02 -43.89
C THR A 58 -4.05 68.62 -43.39
N GLU A 59 -3.23 69.58 -42.95
CA GLU A 59 -1.94 69.30 -42.30
C GLU A 59 -2.15 68.63 -40.93
N GLU A 60 -3.13 69.11 -40.15
CA GLU A 60 -3.55 68.49 -38.88
C GLU A 60 -4.11 67.07 -39.10
N LEU A 61 -4.95 66.90 -40.13
CA LEU A 61 -5.45 65.60 -40.57
C LEU A 61 -4.30 64.64 -40.92
N SER A 62 -3.31 65.09 -41.68
CA SER A 62 -2.14 64.26 -42.05
C SER A 62 -1.35 63.83 -40.82
N SER A 63 -1.14 64.73 -39.85
CA SER A 63 -0.47 64.40 -38.59
C SER A 63 -1.27 63.39 -37.77
N GLY A 64 -2.59 63.54 -37.68
CA GLY A 64 -3.44 62.61 -36.95
C GLY A 64 -3.50 61.21 -37.59
N VAL A 65 -3.41 61.14 -38.93
CA VAL A 65 -3.30 59.87 -39.68
C VAL A 65 -1.98 59.16 -39.38
N GLU A 66 -0.87 59.89 -39.30
CA GLU A 66 0.44 59.32 -38.91
C GLU A 66 0.39 58.76 -37.47
N GLU A 67 -0.21 59.49 -36.53
CA GLU A 67 -0.37 59.03 -35.13
C GLU A 67 -1.27 57.79 -35.03
N ALA A 68 -2.42 57.79 -35.71
CA ALA A 68 -3.32 56.64 -35.76
C ALA A 68 -2.68 55.42 -36.42
N SER A 69 -1.86 55.61 -37.45
CA SER A 69 -1.09 54.54 -38.10
C SER A 69 -0.05 53.93 -37.17
N GLY A 70 0.65 54.76 -36.37
CA GLY A 70 1.57 54.29 -35.34
C GLY A 70 0.88 53.44 -34.27
N ALA A 71 -0.28 53.88 -33.78
CA ALA A 71 -1.07 53.12 -32.81
C ALA A 71 -1.59 51.78 -33.36
N ILE A 72 -1.88 51.69 -34.66
CA ILE A 72 -2.25 50.43 -35.34
C ILE A 72 -1.11 49.41 -35.35
N GLU A 73 0.13 49.85 -35.62
CA GLU A 73 1.28 48.94 -35.60
C GLU A 73 1.56 48.43 -34.18
N GLU A 74 1.37 49.27 -33.17
CA GLU A 74 1.46 48.85 -31.76
C GLU A 74 0.36 47.84 -31.41
N LEU A 75 -0.90 48.13 -31.78
CA LEU A 75 -2.02 47.20 -31.63
C LEU A 75 -1.73 45.85 -32.29
N ARG A 76 -1.24 45.87 -33.53
CA ARG A 76 -0.89 44.67 -34.28
C ARG A 76 0.16 43.84 -33.53
N SER A 77 1.24 44.46 -33.08
CA SER A 77 2.30 43.77 -32.33
C SER A 77 1.76 43.14 -31.04
N SER A 78 0.94 43.86 -30.28
CA SER A 78 0.35 43.32 -29.05
C SER A 78 -0.60 42.16 -29.34
N MET A 79 -1.39 42.24 -30.42
CA MET A 79 -2.26 41.13 -30.84
C MET A 79 -1.46 39.89 -31.27
N GLU A 80 -0.37 40.06 -32.01
CA GLU A 80 0.51 38.95 -32.37
C GLU A 80 1.11 38.27 -31.12
N GLN A 81 1.48 39.04 -30.08
CA GLN A 81 1.90 38.48 -28.78
C GLN A 81 0.77 37.72 -28.06
N ILE A 82 -0.43 38.29 -28.01
CA ILE A 82 -1.60 37.64 -27.39
C ILE A 82 -1.90 36.31 -28.10
N ALA A 83 -1.87 36.28 -29.44
CA ALA A 83 -2.09 35.07 -30.23
C ALA A 83 -1.07 33.99 -29.89
N SER A 84 0.22 34.34 -29.83
CA SER A 84 1.29 33.42 -29.43
C SER A 84 1.06 32.87 -28.01
N GLY A 85 0.71 33.72 -27.05
CA GLY A 85 0.42 33.30 -25.67
C GLY A 85 -0.79 32.36 -25.57
N ALA A 86 -1.86 32.64 -26.34
CA ALA A 86 -3.04 31.78 -26.40
C ALA A 86 -2.72 30.40 -27.01
N GLU A 87 -1.92 30.35 -28.08
CA GLU A 87 -1.44 29.09 -28.68
C GLU A 87 -0.56 28.29 -27.70
N GLU A 88 0.39 28.95 -27.03
CA GLU A 88 1.26 28.32 -26.04
C GLU A 88 0.45 27.74 -24.88
N ALA A 89 -0.50 28.49 -24.34
CA ALA A 89 -1.35 28.02 -23.26
C ALA A 89 -2.26 26.86 -23.69
N SER A 90 -2.82 26.92 -24.90
CA SER A 90 -3.63 25.84 -25.48
C SER A 90 -2.83 24.54 -25.62
N LYS A 91 -1.59 24.64 -26.11
CA LYS A 91 -0.70 23.49 -26.22
C LYS A 91 -0.30 22.94 -24.84
N ALA A 92 0.10 23.81 -23.92
CA ALA A 92 0.51 23.42 -22.58
C ALA A 92 -0.62 22.75 -21.80
N ILE A 93 -1.88 23.19 -21.96
CA ILE A 93 -3.02 22.56 -21.29
C ILE A 93 -3.38 21.21 -21.91
N GLN A 94 -3.23 21.03 -23.22
CA GLN A 94 -3.42 19.73 -23.87
C GLN A 94 -2.39 18.70 -23.38
N GLU A 95 -1.11 19.09 -23.29
CA GLU A 95 -0.06 18.24 -22.76
C GLU A 95 -0.31 17.90 -21.28
N SER A 96 -0.74 18.88 -20.49
CA SER A 96 -1.09 18.69 -19.08
C SER A 96 -2.31 17.77 -18.89
N LEU A 97 -3.32 17.85 -19.76
CA LEU A 97 -4.47 16.95 -19.77
C LEU A 97 -4.09 15.51 -20.11
N ALA A 98 -3.15 15.29 -21.03
CA ALA A 98 -2.63 13.95 -21.32
C ALA A 98 -1.86 13.37 -20.12
N ALA A 99 -1.03 14.19 -19.46
CA ALA A 99 -0.28 13.77 -18.28
C ALA A 99 -1.19 13.50 -17.07
N ILE A 100 -2.24 14.29 -16.83
CA ILE A 100 -3.16 14.04 -15.71
C ILE A 100 -3.96 12.75 -15.90
N GLU A 101 -4.23 12.33 -17.14
CA GLU A 101 -4.88 11.03 -17.39
C GLU A 101 -4.01 9.87 -16.89
N GLN A 102 -2.68 9.98 -17.06
CA GLN A 102 -1.74 9.00 -16.52
C GLN A 102 -1.76 9.00 -14.99
N VAL A 103 -1.80 10.17 -14.35
CA VAL A 103 -1.91 10.31 -12.89
C VAL A 103 -3.23 9.71 -12.38
N THR A 104 -4.33 9.91 -13.10
CA THR A 104 -5.64 9.35 -12.77
C THR A 104 -5.58 7.82 -12.75
N LYS A 105 -5.04 7.21 -13.81
CA LYS A 105 -4.88 5.75 -13.91
C LYS A 105 -3.93 5.21 -12.83
N GLY A 106 -2.85 5.92 -12.54
CA GLY A 106 -1.92 5.58 -11.46
C GLY A 106 -2.59 5.57 -10.10
N ALA A 107 -3.35 6.63 -9.77
CA ALA A 107 -4.09 6.72 -8.52
C ALA A 107 -5.17 5.63 -8.37
N GLU A 108 -5.89 5.30 -9.44
CA GLU A 108 -6.88 4.22 -9.46
C GLU A 108 -6.27 2.85 -9.20
N ARG A 109 -5.19 2.52 -9.93
CA ARG A 109 -4.49 1.23 -9.73
C ARG A 109 -3.86 1.14 -8.36
N SER A 110 -3.31 2.24 -7.84
CA SER A 110 -2.76 2.28 -6.49
C SER A 110 -3.84 2.04 -5.44
N ALA A 111 -5.06 2.56 -5.64
CA ALA A 111 -6.20 2.28 -4.77
C ALA A 111 -6.65 0.81 -4.86
N GLU A 112 -6.73 0.23 -6.06
CA GLU A 112 -7.09 -1.17 -6.27
C GLU A 112 -6.06 -2.11 -5.61
N ASN A 113 -4.78 -1.88 -5.85
CA ASN A 113 -3.70 -2.66 -5.26
C ASN A 113 -3.63 -2.48 -3.74
N ALA A 114 -3.85 -1.26 -3.22
CA ALA A 114 -3.96 -1.05 -1.78
C ALA A 114 -5.13 -1.84 -1.17
N GLN A 115 -6.27 -1.89 -1.85
CA GLN A 115 -7.41 -2.70 -1.41
C GLN A 115 -7.05 -4.20 -1.41
N ARG A 116 -6.38 -4.70 -2.45
CA ARG A 116 -5.90 -6.09 -2.51
C ARG A 116 -4.94 -6.42 -1.36
N VAL A 117 -4.02 -5.50 -1.04
CA VAL A 117 -3.09 -5.66 0.09
C VAL A 117 -3.85 -5.67 1.43
N LEU A 118 -4.85 -4.80 1.62
CA LEU A 118 -5.68 -4.79 2.83
C LEU A 118 -6.46 -6.09 3.03
N ASP A 119 -7.08 -6.62 1.97
CA ASP A 119 -7.87 -7.84 2.06
C ASP A 119 -6.98 -9.05 2.38
N ARG A 120 -5.79 -9.11 1.77
CA ARG A 120 -4.79 -10.15 2.06
C ARG A 120 -4.23 -10.00 3.48
N ALA A 121 -3.90 -8.79 3.92
CA ALA A 121 -3.40 -8.54 5.27
C ALA A 121 -4.41 -9.01 6.33
N LYS A 122 -5.70 -8.72 6.14
CA LYS A 122 -6.77 -9.20 7.04
C LYS A 122 -6.92 -10.72 7.03
N ALA A 123 -6.85 -11.34 5.85
CA ALA A 123 -6.88 -12.79 5.72
C ALA A 123 -5.69 -13.45 6.43
N ILE A 124 -4.49 -12.88 6.27
CA ILE A 124 -3.28 -13.29 7.00
C ILE A 124 -3.47 -13.13 8.50
N GLN A 125 -3.99 -12.00 9.00
CA GLN A 125 -4.22 -11.81 10.43
C GLN A 125 -5.16 -12.89 11.01
N LEU A 126 -6.23 -13.25 10.29
CA LEU A 126 -7.14 -14.33 10.69
C LEU A 126 -6.43 -15.69 10.71
N LEU A 127 -5.67 -16.02 9.66
CA LEU A 127 -4.92 -17.27 9.59
C LEU A 127 -3.85 -17.35 10.67
N VAL A 128 -3.04 -16.31 10.86
CA VAL A 128 -1.99 -16.27 11.90
C VAL A 128 -2.60 -16.43 13.30
N LYS A 129 -3.74 -15.79 13.57
CA LYS A 129 -4.43 -15.97 14.86
C LYS A 129 -4.90 -17.41 15.05
N LYS A 130 -5.52 -18.01 14.04
CA LYS A 130 -5.91 -19.43 14.06
C LYS A 130 -4.70 -20.33 14.28
N THR A 131 -3.62 -20.13 13.53
CA THR A 131 -2.34 -20.85 13.67
C THR A 131 -1.78 -20.74 15.09
N ALA A 132 -1.85 -19.55 15.71
CA ALA A 132 -1.40 -19.36 17.09
C ALA A 132 -2.25 -20.16 18.09
N GLU A 133 -3.58 -20.13 17.95
CA GLU A 133 -4.50 -20.93 18.77
C GLU A 133 -4.27 -22.44 18.59
N ASP A 134 -4.00 -22.89 17.37
CA ASP A 134 -3.73 -24.31 17.07
C ASP A 134 -2.37 -24.76 17.65
N ILE A 135 -1.34 -23.91 17.60
CA ILE A 135 -0.04 -24.17 18.25
C ILE A 135 -0.18 -24.21 19.77
N GLU A 136 -0.96 -23.32 20.38
CA GLU A 136 -1.17 -23.31 21.83
C GLU A 136 -1.81 -24.61 22.31
N LYS A 137 -2.86 -25.08 21.61
CA LYS A 137 -3.49 -26.38 21.89
C LYS A 137 -2.54 -27.55 21.71
N LEU A 138 -1.71 -27.49 20.67
CA LEU A 138 -0.70 -28.51 20.42
C LEU A 138 0.32 -28.59 21.55
N VAL A 139 0.82 -27.44 22.00
CA VAL A 139 1.75 -27.37 23.14
C VAL A 139 1.11 -27.91 24.42
N GLU A 140 -0.17 -27.61 24.65
CA GLU A 140 -0.93 -28.18 25.77
C GLU A 140 -1.01 -29.72 25.68
N GLY A 141 -1.31 -30.26 24.49
CA GLY A 141 -1.38 -31.71 24.24
C GLY A 141 -0.04 -32.40 24.48
N VAL A 142 1.04 -31.86 23.93
CA VAL A 142 2.41 -32.39 24.12
C VAL A 142 2.84 -32.33 25.59
N ASN A 143 2.48 -31.26 26.31
CA ASN A 143 2.79 -31.15 27.74
C ASN A 143 2.02 -32.19 28.59
N LYS A 144 0.75 -32.45 28.26
CA LYS A 144 -0.04 -33.54 28.89
C LYS A 144 0.58 -34.90 28.63
N ALA A 145 0.99 -35.18 27.39
CA ALA A 145 1.69 -36.42 27.04
C ALA A 145 3.03 -36.58 27.81
N SER A 146 3.79 -35.49 27.95
CA SER A 146 5.03 -35.47 28.75
C SER A 146 4.78 -35.80 30.22
N ALA A 147 3.78 -35.16 30.84
CA ALA A 147 3.42 -35.42 32.24
C ALA A 147 2.95 -36.86 32.46
N LYS A 148 2.20 -37.43 31.50
CA LYS A 148 1.73 -38.81 31.57
C LYS A 148 2.88 -39.81 31.41
N ASN A 149 3.84 -39.55 30.53
CA ASN A 149 5.07 -40.33 30.42
C ASN A 149 5.86 -40.34 31.74
N GLU A 150 5.98 -39.22 32.44
CA GLU A 150 6.65 -39.17 33.75
C GLU A 150 5.94 -40.00 34.82
N GLU A 151 4.60 -40.05 34.79
CA GLU A 151 3.82 -40.93 35.65
C GLU A 151 4.10 -42.40 35.31
N SER A 152 4.02 -42.78 34.03
CA SER A 152 4.33 -44.13 33.55
C SER A 152 5.74 -44.58 33.92
N ALA A 153 6.74 -43.69 33.82
CA ALA A 153 8.12 -43.99 34.23
C ALA A 153 8.21 -44.36 35.73
N ARG A 154 7.45 -43.69 36.60
CA ARG A 154 7.40 -44.02 38.03
C ARG A 154 6.74 -45.36 38.29
N LEU A 155 5.67 -45.68 37.55
CA LEU A 155 4.97 -46.95 37.66
C LEU A 155 5.85 -48.12 37.19
N VAL A 156 6.56 -47.96 36.07
CA VAL A 156 7.52 -48.95 35.58
C VAL A 156 8.70 -49.12 36.55
N ALA A 157 9.19 -48.04 37.17
CA ALA A 157 10.24 -48.15 38.19
C ALA A 157 9.78 -48.94 39.44
N GLN A 158 8.49 -48.96 39.76
CA GLN A 158 7.98 -49.82 40.84
C GLN A 158 8.03 -51.31 40.49
N LEU A 159 7.94 -51.65 39.19
CA LEU A 159 8.10 -53.03 38.72
C LEU A 159 9.50 -53.59 39.02
N GLU A 160 10.54 -52.74 38.96
CA GLU A 160 11.92 -53.13 39.29
C GLU A 160 11.99 -53.67 40.73
N LYS A 161 11.37 -52.96 41.67
CA LYS A 161 11.31 -53.33 43.09
C LYS A 161 10.50 -54.60 43.31
N GLN A 162 9.39 -54.77 42.60
CA GLN A 162 8.58 -55.99 42.68
C GLN A 162 9.35 -57.20 42.12
N ALA A 163 10.08 -57.02 41.01
CA ALA A 163 10.93 -58.06 40.44
C ALA A 163 12.10 -58.43 41.37
N GLU A 164 12.72 -57.45 42.05
CA GLU A 164 13.74 -57.69 43.08
C GLU A 164 13.20 -58.55 44.23
N ASN A 165 12.02 -58.21 44.76
CA ASN A 165 11.35 -58.98 45.81
C ASN A 165 11.06 -60.42 45.36
N ILE A 166 10.60 -60.63 44.12
CA ILE A 166 10.42 -61.97 43.56
C ILE A 166 11.76 -62.72 43.54
N GLY A 167 12.82 -62.07 43.07
CA GLY A 167 14.16 -62.66 43.03
C GLY A 167 14.64 -63.17 44.40
N ASP A 168 14.37 -62.44 45.47
CA ASP A 168 14.74 -62.83 46.84
C ASP A 168 13.91 -64.00 47.38
N ILE A 169 12.61 -64.04 47.08
CA ILE A 169 11.77 -65.18 47.46
C ILE A 169 12.18 -66.42 46.66
N VAL A 170 12.47 -66.28 45.37
CA VAL A 170 12.94 -67.37 44.49
C VAL A 170 14.27 -67.95 44.95
N LYS A 171 15.20 -67.14 45.49
CA LYS A 171 16.42 -67.65 46.15
C LYS A 171 16.08 -68.53 47.35
N THR A 172 15.07 -68.16 48.12
CA THR A 172 14.62 -68.97 49.27
C THR A 172 13.94 -70.26 48.83
N VAL A 173 13.11 -70.23 47.79
CA VAL A 173 12.52 -71.44 47.19
C VAL A 173 13.61 -72.38 46.66
N GLY A 174 14.64 -71.86 45.99
CA GLY A 174 15.79 -72.65 45.55
C GLY A 174 16.50 -73.34 46.71
N ARG A 175 16.80 -72.61 47.81
CA ARG A 175 17.40 -73.21 49.01
C ARG A 175 16.51 -74.29 49.64
N ILE A 176 15.19 -74.09 49.65
CA ILE A 176 14.23 -75.07 50.16
C ILE A 176 14.23 -76.32 49.27
N ALA A 177 14.28 -76.16 47.96
CA ALA A 177 14.39 -77.27 47.02
C ALA A 177 15.70 -78.05 47.23
N ASP A 178 16.84 -77.37 47.35
CA ASP A 178 18.14 -78.00 47.65
C ASP A 178 18.12 -78.77 48.98
N GLN A 179 17.56 -78.18 50.04
CA GLN A 179 17.41 -78.84 51.34
C GLN A 179 16.50 -80.06 51.27
N THR A 180 15.39 -79.95 50.54
CA THR A 180 14.45 -81.05 50.31
C THR A 180 15.13 -82.18 49.53
N ASN A 181 15.92 -81.85 48.52
CA ASN A 181 16.72 -82.79 47.73
C ASN A 181 17.74 -83.54 48.61
N LEU A 182 18.47 -82.83 49.47
CA LEU A 182 19.43 -83.43 50.41
C LEU A 182 18.76 -84.33 51.46
N LEU A 183 17.60 -83.93 51.99
CA LEU A 183 16.83 -84.75 52.92
C LEU A 183 16.27 -86.01 52.24
N ALA A 184 15.80 -85.89 51.01
CA ALA A 184 15.32 -87.01 50.20
C ALA A 184 16.45 -87.99 49.86
N LEU A 185 17.64 -87.49 49.52
CA LEU A 185 18.82 -88.32 49.30
C LEU A 185 19.23 -89.08 50.56
N ASN A 186 19.27 -88.40 51.71
CA ASN A 186 19.57 -89.04 52.99
C ASN A 186 18.51 -90.09 53.36
N ALA A 187 17.23 -89.82 53.08
CA ALA A 187 16.14 -90.78 53.27
C ALA A 187 16.27 -92.00 52.34
N ALA A 188 16.66 -91.80 51.08
CA ALA A 188 16.88 -92.89 50.12
C ALA A 188 18.06 -93.80 50.54
N ILE A 189 19.14 -93.21 51.06
CA ILE A 189 20.30 -93.93 51.60
C ILE A 189 19.88 -94.76 52.82
N GLU A 190 19.16 -94.16 53.78
CA GLU A 190 18.74 -94.86 54.99
C GLU A 190 17.69 -95.94 54.68
N ALA A 191 16.83 -95.72 53.68
CA ALA A 191 15.88 -96.71 53.17
C ALA A 191 16.58 -97.91 52.53
N ALA A 192 17.66 -97.69 51.75
CA ALA A 192 18.48 -98.76 51.22
C ALA A 192 19.20 -99.55 52.34
N ARG A 193 19.54 -98.88 53.45
CA ARG A 193 20.20 -99.47 54.62
C ARG A 193 19.27 -100.34 55.47
N ALA A 194 17.98 -100.02 55.50
CA ALA A 194 16.94 -100.77 56.23
C ALA A 194 16.44 -102.05 55.50
N GLY A 195 16.97 -102.36 54.31
CA GLY A 195 16.69 -103.60 53.58
C GLY A 195 15.22 -103.73 53.14
N ASP A 196 14.60 -104.90 53.36
CA ASP A 196 13.22 -105.17 52.95
C ASP A 196 12.17 -104.27 53.62
N HIS A 197 12.47 -103.73 54.81
CA HIS A 197 11.60 -102.79 55.53
C HIS A 197 11.69 -101.34 55.02
N GLY A 198 12.71 -101.02 54.21
CA GLY A 198 12.96 -99.69 53.65
C GLY A 198 12.43 -99.48 52.22
N ARG A 199 11.98 -100.55 51.54
CA ARG A 199 11.60 -100.50 50.11
C ARG A 199 10.52 -99.46 49.78
N GLY A 200 9.49 -99.32 50.61
CA GLY A 200 8.45 -98.30 50.43
C GLY A 200 8.97 -96.87 50.64
N PHE A 201 9.88 -96.68 51.60
CA PHE A 201 10.51 -95.38 51.88
C PHE A 201 11.49 -94.97 50.78
N ALA A 202 12.19 -95.92 50.17
CA ALA A 202 13.12 -95.65 49.07
C ALA A 202 12.41 -95.06 47.85
N VAL A 203 11.25 -95.62 47.48
CA VAL A 203 10.43 -95.12 46.36
C VAL A 203 9.90 -93.71 46.62
N VAL A 204 9.39 -93.46 47.83
CA VAL A 204 8.90 -92.12 48.22
C VAL A 204 10.04 -91.11 48.27
N ALA A 205 11.21 -91.51 48.77
CA ALA A 205 12.39 -90.65 48.83
C ALA A 205 12.92 -90.29 47.44
N ASP A 206 13.00 -91.25 46.51
CA ASP A 206 13.38 -90.97 45.12
C ASP A 206 12.37 -90.07 44.40
N GLU A 207 11.07 -90.24 44.64
CA GLU A 207 10.04 -89.37 44.05
C GLU A 207 10.12 -87.94 44.61
N VAL A 208 10.30 -87.78 45.93
CA VAL A 208 10.54 -86.46 46.54
C VAL A 208 11.81 -85.81 46.00
N ARG A 209 12.86 -86.60 45.72
CA ARG A 209 14.10 -86.13 45.11
C ARG A 209 13.85 -85.54 43.72
N VAL A 210 13.12 -86.24 42.87
CA VAL A 210 12.75 -85.77 41.51
C VAL A 210 11.88 -84.50 41.57
N LEU A 211 10.95 -84.44 42.52
CA LEU A 211 10.12 -83.25 42.76
C LEU A 211 10.97 -82.06 43.25
N ALA A 212 11.93 -82.29 44.13
CA ALA A 212 12.87 -81.26 44.60
C ALA A 212 13.75 -80.73 43.47
N GLU A 213 14.32 -81.60 42.63
CA GLU A 213 15.08 -81.23 41.42
C GLU A 213 14.21 -80.41 40.43
N THR A 214 12.93 -80.77 40.30
CA THR A 214 11.96 -80.01 39.46
C THR A 214 11.67 -78.64 40.04
N SER A 215 11.51 -78.52 41.36
CA SER A 215 11.31 -77.24 42.07
C SER A 215 12.56 -76.35 41.98
N GLU A 216 13.76 -76.94 42.07
CA GLU A 216 15.03 -76.23 41.93
C GLU A 216 15.18 -75.66 40.51
N LYS A 217 14.90 -76.48 39.50
CA LYS A 217 14.89 -76.06 38.10
C LYS A 217 13.89 -74.93 37.85
N ALA A 218 12.66 -75.07 38.33
CA ALA A 218 11.64 -74.03 38.21
C ALA A 218 12.06 -72.72 38.90
N ALA A 219 12.69 -72.80 40.08
CA ALA A 219 13.24 -71.63 40.76
C ALA A 219 14.38 -70.95 39.96
N ASN A 220 15.24 -71.73 39.29
CA ASN A 220 16.28 -71.20 38.42
C ASN A 220 15.69 -70.54 37.16
N ASP A 221 14.68 -71.16 36.53
CA ASP A 221 13.97 -70.60 35.37
C ASP A 221 13.29 -69.27 35.74
N ILE A 222 12.63 -69.18 36.91
CA ILE A 222 12.08 -67.90 37.40
C ILE A 222 13.19 -66.87 37.59
N ARG A 223 14.32 -67.25 38.20
CA ARG A 223 15.44 -66.33 38.43
C ARG A 223 15.97 -65.73 37.12
N GLU A 224 16.07 -66.54 36.06
CA GLU A 224 16.48 -66.06 34.75
C GLU A 224 15.47 -65.04 34.18
N VAL A 225 14.18 -65.36 34.21
CA VAL A 225 13.13 -64.45 33.72
C VAL A 225 13.07 -63.16 34.55
N VAL A 226 13.23 -63.23 35.88
CA VAL A 226 13.29 -62.06 36.75
C VAL A 226 14.46 -61.14 36.38
N ASN A 227 15.65 -61.71 36.12
CA ASN A 227 16.80 -60.92 35.68
C ASN A 227 16.53 -60.24 34.32
N GLN A 228 15.86 -60.94 33.40
CA GLN A 228 15.45 -60.35 32.11
C GLN A 228 14.44 -59.22 32.31
N ILE A 229 13.44 -59.39 33.18
CA ILE A 229 12.48 -58.34 33.54
C ILE A 229 13.20 -57.11 34.10
N GLN A 230 14.16 -57.28 35.02
CA GLN A 230 14.91 -56.15 35.59
C GLN A 230 15.69 -55.37 34.52
N GLN A 231 16.32 -56.08 33.58
CA GLN A 231 17.03 -55.45 32.47
C GLN A 231 16.07 -54.69 31.55
N GLU A 232 14.95 -55.30 31.19
CA GLU A 232 13.97 -54.72 30.28
C GLU A 232 13.24 -53.53 30.93
N VAL A 233 12.92 -53.61 32.23
CA VAL A 233 12.36 -52.49 33.01
C VAL A 233 13.28 -51.27 32.94
N LYS A 234 14.59 -51.45 33.12
CA LYS A 234 15.56 -50.35 33.02
C LYS A 234 15.55 -49.71 31.63
N VAL A 235 15.54 -50.54 30.58
CA VAL A 235 15.47 -50.08 29.19
C VAL A 235 14.18 -49.31 28.91
N VAL A 236 13.04 -49.74 29.45
CA VAL A 236 11.75 -49.05 29.32
C VAL A 236 11.75 -47.72 30.07
N VAL A 237 12.24 -47.66 31.30
CA VAL A 237 12.33 -46.41 32.08
C VAL A 237 13.20 -45.37 31.37
N ASP A 238 14.37 -45.78 30.88
CA ASP A 238 15.27 -44.88 30.14
C ASP A 238 14.61 -44.33 28.86
N ALA A 239 13.88 -45.18 28.14
CA ALA A 239 13.18 -44.79 26.92
C ALA A 239 11.98 -43.85 27.19
N ILE A 240 11.18 -44.11 28.23
CA ILE A 240 10.06 -43.22 28.63
C ILE A 240 10.60 -41.85 29.08
N ASN A 241 11.68 -41.82 29.86
CA ASN A 241 12.32 -40.57 30.29
C ASN A 241 12.88 -39.78 29.09
N GLY A 242 13.47 -40.49 28.11
CA GLY A 242 13.93 -39.88 26.85
C GLY A 242 12.78 -39.23 26.06
N ALA A 243 11.67 -39.94 25.90
CA ALA A 243 10.47 -39.43 25.24
C ALA A 243 9.89 -38.19 25.97
N ALA A 244 9.82 -38.23 27.31
CA ALA A 244 9.36 -37.10 28.12
C ALA A 244 10.27 -35.86 27.96
N ALA A 245 11.59 -36.04 27.95
CA ALA A 245 12.55 -34.95 27.76
C ALA A 245 12.43 -34.31 26.37
N LYS A 246 12.25 -35.12 25.31
CA LYS A 246 12.02 -34.63 23.95
C LYS A 246 10.71 -33.84 23.86
N ALA A 247 9.64 -34.33 24.47
CA ALA A 247 8.36 -33.63 24.52
C ALA A 247 8.47 -32.25 25.19
N ARG A 248 9.23 -32.12 26.30
CA ARG A 248 9.49 -30.81 26.92
C ARG A 248 10.25 -29.85 25.99
N SER A 249 11.20 -30.35 25.20
CA SER A 249 11.88 -29.51 24.20
C SER A 249 10.91 -29.01 23.11
N GLN A 250 9.90 -29.82 22.76
CA GLN A 250 8.85 -29.41 21.83
C GLN A 250 7.97 -28.29 22.40
N VAL A 251 7.67 -28.33 23.71
CA VAL A 251 6.92 -27.27 24.40
C VAL A 251 7.63 -25.91 24.30
N GLU A 252 8.94 -25.86 24.56
CA GLU A 252 9.72 -24.62 24.44
C GLU A 252 9.78 -24.09 22.99
N ARG A 253 9.85 -25.00 22.01
CA ARG A 253 9.78 -24.63 20.59
C ARG A 253 8.41 -24.07 20.21
N GLY A 254 7.32 -24.67 20.69
CA GLY A 254 5.96 -24.17 20.50
C GLY A 254 5.74 -22.78 21.11
N LYS A 255 6.37 -22.49 22.26
CA LYS A 255 6.38 -21.13 22.83
C LYS A 255 7.11 -20.13 21.93
N THR A 256 8.28 -20.50 21.41
CA THR A 256 9.04 -19.65 20.47
C THR A 256 8.24 -19.36 19.19
N ILE A 257 7.53 -20.36 18.66
CA ILE A 257 6.60 -20.19 17.53
C ILE A 257 5.49 -19.19 17.89
N SER A 258 4.88 -19.34 19.05
CA SER A 258 3.80 -18.47 19.51
C SER A 258 4.25 -17.00 19.63
N GLU A 259 5.43 -16.74 20.20
CA GLU A 259 6.03 -15.41 20.27
C GLU A 259 6.30 -14.82 18.87
N GLY A 260 6.75 -15.64 17.93
CA GLY A 260 6.93 -15.27 16.53
C GLY A 260 5.62 -14.87 15.84
N LEU A 261 4.55 -15.65 16.05
CA LEU A 261 3.22 -15.36 15.47
C LEU A 261 2.61 -14.07 16.04
N VAL A 262 2.80 -13.78 17.33
CA VAL A 262 2.38 -12.51 17.94
C VAL A 262 3.13 -11.31 17.33
N SER A 263 4.43 -11.48 17.07
CA SER A 263 5.23 -10.46 16.39
C SER A 263 4.72 -10.21 14.97
N ILE A 264 4.36 -11.27 14.24
CA ILE A 264 3.75 -11.18 12.90
C ILE A 264 2.41 -10.42 12.95
N LEU A 265 1.54 -10.70 13.92
CA LEU A 265 0.26 -10.00 14.08
C LEU A 265 0.44 -8.50 14.30
N THR A 266 1.39 -8.12 15.15
CA THR A 266 1.67 -6.72 15.49
C THR A 266 2.19 -5.95 14.28
N ALA A 267 3.17 -6.51 13.57
CA ALA A 267 3.70 -5.89 12.36
C ALA A 267 2.66 -5.85 11.22
N MET A 268 1.75 -6.83 11.14
CA MET A 268 0.64 -6.78 10.18
C MET A 268 -0.37 -5.66 10.46
N ASP A 269 -0.62 -5.32 11.73
CA ASP A 269 -1.47 -4.18 12.07
C ASP A 269 -0.89 -2.86 11.54
N GLU A 270 0.44 -2.70 11.58
CA GLU A 270 1.10 -1.54 10.98
C GLU A 270 0.97 -1.51 9.46
N VAL A 271 1.09 -2.66 8.79
CA VAL A 271 0.86 -2.77 7.33
C VAL A 271 -0.57 -2.36 6.99
N VAL A 272 -1.57 -2.86 7.72
CA VAL A 272 -2.97 -2.49 7.52
C VAL A 272 -3.18 -0.98 7.68
N LYS A 273 -2.60 -0.36 8.71
CA LYS A 273 -2.69 1.09 8.92
C LYS A 273 -2.06 1.90 7.78
N GLY A 274 -0.84 1.52 7.36
CA GLY A 274 -0.13 2.19 6.26
C GLY A 274 -0.89 2.10 4.94
N VAL A 275 -1.43 0.92 4.62
CA VAL A 275 -2.16 0.70 3.36
C VAL A 275 -3.56 1.32 3.39
N SER A 276 -4.20 1.40 4.56
CA SER A 276 -5.45 2.17 4.70
C SER A 276 -5.22 3.65 4.38
N LEU A 277 -4.11 4.22 4.84
CA LEU A 277 -3.74 5.60 4.51
C LEU A 277 -3.49 5.77 3.01
N ILE A 278 -2.88 4.80 2.34
CA ILE A 278 -2.72 4.82 0.87
C ILE A 278 -4.09 4.95 0.18
N ASN A 279 -5.07 4.13 0.58
CA ASN A 279 -6.40 4.16 -0.03
C ASN A 279 -7.11 5.53 0.16
N ASP A 280 -7.01 6.09 1.37
CA ASP A 280 -7.57 7.42 1.66
C ASP A 280 -6.89 8.53 0.85
N LEU A 281 -5.56 8.48 0.71
CA LEU A 281 -4.80 9.43 -0.10
C LEU A 281 -5.10 9.27 -1.59
N SER A 282 -5.23 8.06 -2.11
CA SER A 282 -5.61 7.83 -3.51
C SER A 282 -6.98 8.44 -3.83
N ARG A 283 -7.95 8.36 -2.90
CA ARG A 283 -9.26 9.00 -3.03
C ARG A 283 -9.16 10.53 -3.01
N GLN A 284 -8.35 11.11 -2.12
CA GLN A 284 -8.12 12.55 -2.08
C GLN A 284 -7.44 13.04 -3.36
N SER A 285 -6.45 12.30 -3.87
CA SER A 285 -5.79 12.58 -5.15
C SER A 285 -6.80 12.56 -6.30
N PHE A 286 -7.75 11.62 -6.32
CA PHE A 286 -8.79 11.59 -7.35
C PHE A 286 -9.68 12.84 -7.32
N GLN A 287 -10.03 13.35 -6.14
CA GLN A 287 -10.79 14.59 -6.02
C GLN A 287 -10.01 15.79 -6.54
N ALA A 288 -8.74 15.91 -6.15
CA ALA A 288 -7.87 17.00 -6.62
C ALA A 288 -7.60 16.91 -8.14
N VAL A 289 -7.50 15.70 -8.70
CA VAL A 289 -7.42 15.49 -10.17
C VAL A 289 -8.68 16.02 -10.87
N GLN A 290 -9.88 15.81 -10.31
CA GLN A 290 -11.11 16.35 -10.89
C GLN A 290 -11.18 17.89 -10.81
N GLU A 291 -10.64 18.48 -9.75
CA GLU A 291 -10.52 19.94 -9.64
C GLU A 291 -9.57 20.49 -10.69
N PHE A 292 -8.41 19.86 -10.89
CA PHE A 292 -7.49 20.19 -11.98
C PHE A 292 -8.17 20.08 -13.36
N GLN A 293 -8.92 19.01 -13.62
CA GLN A 293 -9.62 18.84 -14.91
C GLN A 293 -10.61 19.96 -15.20
N LYS A 294 -11.35 20.45 -14.20
CA LYS A 294 -12.25 21.60 -14.35
C LYS A 294 -11.49 22.88 -14.63
N GLY A 295 -10.38 23.12 -13.91
CA GLY A 295 -9.51 24.26 -14.18
C GLY A 295 -8.93 24.22 -15.60
N ALA A 296 -8.54 23.03 -16.06
CA ALA A 296 -8.02 22.79 -17.38
C ALA A 296 -9.05 23.05 -18.49
N GLU A 297 -10.32 22.68 -18.29
CA GLU A 297 -11.42 23.01 -19.22
C GLU A 297 -11.61 24.52 -19.35
N ILE A 298 -11.54 25.27 -18.24
CA ILE A 298 -11.63 26.74 -18.25
C ILE A 298 -10.45 27.35 -19.00
N ILE A 299 -9.23 26.88 -18.73
CA ILE A 299 -8.01 27.34 -19.42
C ILE A 299 -8.11 27.09 -20.92
N ALA A 300 -8.50 25.88 -21.33
CA ALA A 300 -8.62 25.52 -22.73
C ALA A 300 -9.67 26.36 -23.46
N SER A 301 -10.85 26.53 -22.85
CA SER A 301 -11.93 27.36 -23.41
C SER A 301 -11.51 28.83 -23.56
N ASN A 302 -10.82 29.39 -22.56
CA ASN A 302 -10.38 30.78 -22.60
C ASN A 302 -9.25 30.99 -23.62
N ALA A 303 -8.32 30.04 -23.74
CA ALA A 303 -7.27 30.10 -24.75
C ALA A 303 -7.85 30.05 -26.18
N GLU A 304 -8.89 29.23 -26.42
CA GLU A 304 -9.58 29.17 -27.71
C GLU A 304 -10.37 30.45 -28.00
N GLU A 305 -11.09 30.99 -27.01
CA GLU A 305 -11.81 32.28 -27.14
C GLU A 305 -10.84 33.45 -27.40
N GLN A 306 -9.69 33.46 -26.72
CA GLN A 306 -8.63 34.44 -26.95
C GLN A 306 -8.05 34.33 -28.36
N ALA A 307 -7.73 33.13 -28.83
CA ALA A 307 -7.20 32.93 -30.18
C ALA A 307 -8.20 33.46 -31.23
N SER A 308 -9.48 33.10 -31.11
CA SER A 308 -10.55 33.57 -32.01
C SER A 308 -10.72 35.09 -31.97
N ALA A 309 -10.78 35.69 -30.77
CA ALA A 309 -10.91 37.14 -30.62
C ALA A 309 -9.70 37.90 -31.16
N THR A 310 -8.51 37.30 -31.06
CA THR A 310 -7.27 37.88 -31.57
C THR A 310 -7.21 37.79 -33.09
N GLU A 311 -7.61 36.67 -33.69
CA GLU A 311 -7.73 36.52 -35.16
C GLU A 311 -8.71 37.54 -35.75
N GLU A 312 -9.89 37.70 -35.15
CA GLU A 312 -10.88 38.70 -35.58
C GLU A 312 -10.32 40.13 -35.45
N SER A 313 -9.59 40.41 -34.36
CA SER A 313 -8.98 41.72 -34.14
C SER A 313 -7.86 42.00 -35.13
N LEU A 314 -7.01 41.01 -35.45
CA LEU A 314 -5.95 41.15 -36.46
C LEU A 314 -6.53 41.45 -37.85
N GLN A 315 -7.65 40.82 -38.22
CA GLN A 315 -8.35 41.14 -39.47
C GLN A 315 -8.90 42.58 -39.46
N ALA A 316 -9.49 43.02 -38.34
CA ALA A 316 -9.98 44.38 -38.19
C ALA A 316 -8.85 45.41 -38.24
N ILE A 317 -7.70 45.11 -37.64
CA ILE A 317 -6.48 45.92 -37.67
C ILE A 317 -5.94 46.02 -39.11
N GLU A 318 -5.90 44.91 -39.86
CA GLU A 318 -5.47 44.93 -41.26
C GLU A 318 -6.39 45.79 -42.14
N GLN A 319 -7.71 45.69 -41.93
CA GLN A 319 -8.68 46.55 -42.62
C GLN A 319 -8.50 48.03 -42.24
N GLN A 320 -8.29 48.33 -40.96
CA GLN A 320 -8.03 49.70 -40.52
C GLN A 320 -6.71 50.25 -41.07
N ALA A 321 -5.65 49.45 -41.12
CA ALA A 321 -4.35 49.86 -41.68
C ALA A 321 -4.51 50.27 -43.14
N LYS A 322 -5.28 49.49 -43.91
CA LYS A 322 -5.60 49.82 -45.30
C LYS A 322 -6.45 51.10 -45.40
N ALA A 323 -7.51 51.21 -44.61
CA ALA A 323 -8.36 52.40 -44.60
C ALA A 323 -7.59 53.67 -44.20
N LEU A 324 -6.64 53.58 -43.26
CA LEU A 324 -5.75 54.70 -42.91
C LEU A 324 -4.76 55.05 -44.02
N ALA A 325 -4.27 54.08 -44.79
CA ALA A 325 -3.48 54.36 -45.98
C ALA A 325 -4.31 55.08 -47.06
N ASP A 326 -5.56 54.65 -47.28
CA ASP A 326 -6.50 55.31 -48.20
C ASP A 326 -6.83 56.74 -47.72
N VAL A 327 -7.07 56.93 -46.41
CA VAL A 327 -7.28 58.25 -45.80
C VAL A 327 -6.03 59.13 -45.90
N SER A 328 -4.83 58.57 -45.73
CA SER A 328 -3.56 59.30 -45.90
C SER A 328 -3.38 59.80 -47.33
N GLN A 329 -3.67 58.95 -48.32
CA GLN A 329 -3.61 59.33 -49.72
C GLN A 329 -4.64 60.41 -50.04
N ALA A 330 -5.88 60.23 -49.61
CA ALA A 330 -6.94 61.20 -49.84
C ALA A 330 -6.69 62.54 -49.09
N ALA A 331 -6.06 62.51 -47.91
CA ALA A 331 -5.58 63.70 -47.21
C ALA A 331 -4.50 64.44 -48.03
N ALA A 332 -3.55 63.72 -48.64
CA ALA A 332 -2.55 64.33 -49.52
C ALA A 332 -3.17 64.93 -50.78
N GLU A 333 -4.17 64.26 -51.37
CA GLU A 333 -4.94 64.78 -52.51
C GLU A 333 -5.75 66.03 -52.12
N LEU A 334 -6.38 66.05 -50.93
CA LEU A 334 -7.03 67.25 -50.39
C LEU A 334 -6.02 68.38 -50.15
N ALA A 335 -4.80 68.09 -49.72
CA ALA A 335 -3.76 69.12 -49.52
C ALA A 335 -3.33 69.74 -50.86
N GLU A 336 -3.18 68.92 -51.90
CA GLU A 336 -2.91 69.39 -53.26
C GLU A 336 -4.09 70.21 -53.81
N MET A 337 -5.32 69.73 -53.65
CA MET A 337 -6.52 70.45 -54.06
C MET A 337 -6.71 71.78 -53.30
N ALA A 338 -6.32 71.84 -52.02
CA ALA A 338 -6.33 73.07 -51.22
C ALA A 338 -5.33 74.11 -51.74
N GLU A 339 -4.13 73.68 -52.16
CA GLU A 339 -3.13 74.55 -52.79
C GLU A 339 -3.57 74.98 -54.21
N ASP A 340 -4.22 74.09 -54.95
CA ASP A 340 -4.85 74.42 -56.23
C ASP A 340 -6.00 75.43 -56.06
N LEU A 341 -6.85 75.28 -55.03
CA LEU A 341 -7.87 76.25 -54.65
C LEU A 341 -7.27 77.61 -54.29
N ARG A 342 -6.05 77.63 -53.74
CA ARG A 342 -5.29 78.84 -53.42
C ARG A 342 -4.79 79.59 -54.67
N THR A 343 -4.51 78.87 -55.75
CA THR A 343 -3.84 79.41 -56.95
C THR A 343 -4.72 79.47 -58.21
N SER A 344 -5.82 78.73 -58.24
CA SER A 344 -6.72 78.57 -59.38
C SER A 344 -7.68 79.75 -59.59
N THR A 345 -8.01 80.01 -60.85
CA THR A 345 -9.04 81.00 -61.26
C THR A 345 -10.42 80.38 -61.46
N ASP A 346 -10.54 79.04 -61.56
CA ASP A 346 -11.80 78.29 -61.70
C ASP A 346 -12.15 77.58 -60.38
N THR A 347 -12.58 78.39 -59.43
CA THR A 347 -12.75 78.02 -58.01
C THR A 347 -14.00 77.20 -57.72
N GLN A 348 -15.00 77.24 -58.60
CA GLN A 348 -16.29 76.59 -58.34
C GLN A 348 -16.24 75.09 -58.62
N LYS A 349 -15.56 74.69 -59.71
CA LYS A 349 -15.36 73.27 -60.03
C LYS A 349 -14.37 72.60 -59.08
N SER A 350 -13.31 73.30 -58.68
CA SER A 350 -12.35 72.81 -57.68
C SER A 350 -12.98 72.65 -56.30
N ALA A 351 -13.91 73.54 -55.90
CA ALA A 351 -14.64 73.39 -54.63
C ALA A 351 -15.61 72.20 -54.63
N GLU A 352 -16.29 71.92 -55.76
CA GLU A 352 -17.17 70.73 -55.89
C GLU A 352 -16.39 69.41 -55.79
N SER A 353 -15.24 69.30 -56.48
CA SER A 353 -14.38 68.12 -56.36
C SER A 353 -13.77 67.95 -54.97
N PHE A 354 -13.43 69.07 -54.31
CA PHE A 354 -12.91 69.08 -52.96
C PHE A 354 -13.96 68.63 -51.92
N ALA A 355 -15.20 69.12 -52.03
CA ALA A 355 -16.30 68.71 -51.15
C ALA A 355 -16.62 67.21 -51.30
N ALA A 356 -16.62 66.68 -52.53
CA ALA A 356 -16.84 65.26 -52.77
C ALA A 356 -15.72 64.38 -52.15
N ALA A 357 -14.46 64.80 -52.26
CA ALA A 357 -13.34 64.10 -51.65
C ALA A 357 -13.39 64.16 -50.10
N ALA A 358 -13.84 65.28 -49.52
CA ALA A 358 -14.06 65.38 -48.08
C ALA A 358 -15.21 64.48 -47.59
N GLU A 359 -16.30 64.34 -48.38
CA GLU A 359 -17.40 63.43 -48.09
C GLU A 359 -16.95 61.95 -48.11
N GLU A 360 -16.16 61.55 -49.12
CA GLU A 360 -15.60 60.21 -49.23
C GLU A 360 -14.65 59.88 -48.06
N LEU A 361 -13.81 60.85 -47.68
CA LEU A 361 -12.93 60.73 -46.52
C LEU A 361 -13.73 60.60 -45.22
N SER A 362 -14.80 61.38 -45.04
CA SER A 362 -15.67 61.32 -43.87
C SER A 362 -16.25 59.92 -43.66
N ALA A 363 -16.73 59.28 -44.75
CA ALA A 363 -17.25 57.92 -44.70
C ALA A 363 -16.17 56.90 -44.30
N ALA A 364 -14.94 57.03 -44.83
CA ALA A 364 -13.82 56.17 -44.46
C ALA A 364 -13.45 56.31 -42.96
N ILE A 365 -13.53 57.53 -42.41
CA ILE A 365 -13.28 57.78 -40.99
C ILE A 365 -14.39 57.21 -40.09
N GLU A 366 -15.65 57.28 -40.52
CA GLU A 366 -16.76 56.65 -39.79
C GLU A 366 -16.59 55.12 -39.73
N GLU A 367 -16.15 54.50 -40.83
CA GLU A 367 -15.82 53.08 -40.87
C GLU A 367 -14.62 52.73 -39.96
N LEU A 368 -13.56 53.55 -39.97
CA LEU A 368 -12.43 53.40 -39.05
C LEU A 368 -12.85 53.44 -37.57
N SER A 369 -13.73 54.39 -37.21
CA SER A 369 -14.24 54.53 -35.84
C SER A 369 -15.01 53.29 -35.39
N LYS A 370 -15.85 52.74 -36.28
CA LYS A 370 -16.60 51.52 -35.97
C LYS A 370 -15.69 50.31 -35.77
N SER A 371 -14.68 50.14 -36.62
CA SER A 371 -13.69 49.07 -36.48
C SER A 371 -12.86 49.22 -35.19
N ALA A 372 -12.54 50.45 -34.77
CA ALA A 372 -11.83 50.71 -33.51
C ALA A 372 -12.66 50.27 -32.30
N ASP A 373 -13.97 50.57 -32.30
CA ASP A 373 -14.88 50.12 -31.24
C ASP A 373 -14.97 48.59 -31.18
N GLN A 374 -14.94 47.90 -32.33
CA GLN A 374 -14.93 46.43 -32.39
C GLN A 374 -13.65 45.85 -31.78
N ILE A 375 -12.47 46.40 -32.12
CA ILE A 375 -11.18 45.99 -31.54
C ILE A 375 -11.18 46.20 -30.03
N MET A 376 -11.72 47.31 -29.54
CA MET A 376 -11.79 47.59 -28.10
C MET A 376 -12.67 46.59 -27.34
N VAL A 377 -13.78 46.13 -27.94
CA VAL A 377 -14.62 45.08 -27.34
C VAL A 377 -13.87 43.75 -27.28
N ALA A 378 -13.20 43.36 -28.36
CA ALA A 378 -12.40 42.13 -28.39
C ALA A 378 -11.25 42.18 -27.37
N LEU A 379 -10.54 43.30 -27.25
CA LEU A 379 -9.51 43.50 -26.23
C LEU A 379 -10.03 43.35 -24.79
N SER A 380 -11.23 43.87 -24.53
CA SER A 380 -11.85 43.68 -23.21
C SER A 380 -12.19 42.22 -22.94
N GLN A 381 -12.58 41.45 -23.96
CA GLN A 381 -12.85 40.01 -23.83
C GLN A 381 -11.54 39.24 -23.61
N ILE A 382 -10.51 39.53 -24.40
CA ILE A 382 -9.17 38.93 -24.27
C ILE A 382 -8.59 39.15 -22.87
N SER A 383 -8.63 40.39 -22.37
CA SER A 383 -8.12 40.74 -21.04
C SER A 383 -8.87 39.99 -19.94
N LYS A 384 -10.20 39.87 -20.04
CA LYS A 384 -10.99 39.11 -19.08
C LYS A 384 -10.69 37.60 -19.16
N GLY A 385 -10.54 37.06 -20.35
CA GLY A 385 -10.13 35.66 -20.56
C GLY A 385 -8.77 35.37 -19.94
N ALA A 386 -7.82 36.30 -20.08
CA ALA A 386 -6.47 36.19 -19.53
C ALA A 386 -6.51 36.16 -17.99
N GLU A 387 -7.28 37.06 -17.37
CA GLU A 387 -7.47 37.08 -15.91
C GLU A 387 -8.11 35.78 -15.40
N GLN A 388 -9.14 35.28 -16.10
CA GLN A 388 -9.80 34.01 -15.73
C GLN A 388 -8.86 32.82 -15.89
N GLN A 389 -8.03 32.82 -16.93
CA GLN A 389 -7.03 31.79 -17.19
C GLN A 389 -5.92 31.80 -16.14
N ALA A 390 -5.43 32.97 -15.72
CA ALA A 390 -4.48 33.11 -14.63
C ALA A 390 -5.04 32.57 -13.30
N SER A 391 -6.29 32.92 -12.98
CA SER A 391 -6.98 32.39 -11.79
C SER A 391 -7.16 30.87 -11.85
N ALA A 392 -7.56 30.32 -12.99
CA ALA A 392 -7.73 28.88 -13.18
C ALA A 392 -6.38 28.13 -13.12
N ALA A 393 -5.29 28.75 -13.60
CA ALA A 393 -3.94 28.21 -13.49
C ALA A 393 -3.46 28.16 -12.03
N GLU A 394 -3.78 29.18 -11.21
CA GLU A 394 -3.45 29.18 -9.78
C GLU A 394 -4.22 28.09 -9.01
N GLU A 395 -5.53 27.94 -9.27
CA GLU A 395 -6.33 26.85 -8.69
C GLU A 395 -5.82 25.47 -9.12
N SER A 396 -5.50 25.31 -10.40
CA SER A 396 -4.92 24.09 -10.96
C SER A 396 -3.57 23.75 -10.33
N SER A 397 -2.72 24.76 -10.08
CA SER A 397 -1.43 24.60 -9.40
C SER A 397 -1.61 24.08 -7.98
N SER A 398 -2.60 24.62 -7.25
CA SER A 398 -2.93 24.17 -5.89
C SER A 398 -3.40 22.71 -5.88
N ALA A 399 -4.31 22.35 -6.79
CA ALA A 399 -4.81 21.00 -6.94
C ALA A 399 -3.67 20.01 -7.24
N VAL A 400 -2.79 20.35 -8.18
CA VAL A 400 -1.65 19.51 -8.56
C VAL A 400 -0.65 19.37 -7.42
N ALA A 401 -0.39 20.42 -6.64
CA ALA A 401 0.46 20.35 -5.46
C ALA A 401 -0.12 19.40 -4.38
N GLN A 402 -1.45 19.38 -4.22
CA GLN A 402 -2.11 18.42 -3.35
C GLN A 402 -1.97 16.98 -3.86
N VAL A 403 -2.13 16.76 -5.17
CA VAL A 403 -1.90 15.44 -5.79
C VAL A 403 -0.45 15.00 -5.61
N GLU A 404 0.52 15.88 -5.82
CA GLU A 404 1.95 15.62 -5.65
C GLU A 404 2.26 15.12 -4.24
N LYS A 405 1.77 15.85 -3.23
CA LYS A 405 1.92 15.47 -1.82
C LYS A 405 1.30 14.11 -1.53
N GLY A 406 0.08 13.87 -2.05
CA GLY A 406 -0.61 12.60 -1.90
C GLY A 406 0.18 11.44 -2.49
N MET A 407 0.62 11.55 -3.74
CA MET A 407 1.41 10.53 -4.44
C MET A 407 2.75 10.27 -3.78
N LYS A 408 3.43 11.32 -3.30
CA LYS A 408 4.68 11.17 -2.55
C LYS A 408 4.48 10.35 -1.27
N THR A 409 3.47 10.69 -0.47
CA THR A 409 3.16 9.93 0.75
C THR A 409 2.70 8.51 0.44
N ILE A 410 1.94 8.28 -0.65
CA ILE A 410 1.58 6.94 -1.11
C ILE A 410 2.83 6.11 -1.40
N GLY A 411 3.80 6.65 -2.16
CA GLY A 411 5.06 5.97 -2.46
C GLY A 411 5.87 5.64 -1.21
N GLU A 412 5.98 6.59 -0.27
CA GLU A 412 6.68 6.37 1.01
C GLU A 412 6.00 5.28 1.87
N GLN A 413 4.67 5.27 1.96
CA GLN A 413 3.92 4.25 2.70
C GLN A 413 3.98 2.89 2.01
N ALA A 414 3.91 2.84 0.68
CA ALA A 414 4.04 1.62 -0.09
C ALA A 414 5.43 0.98 0.10
N GLN A 415 6.49 1.77 0.07
CA GLN A 415 7.84 1.29 0.36
C GLN A 415 8.00 0.82 1.82
N SER A 416 7.39 1.53 2.77
CA SER A 416 7.37 1.11 4.18
C SER A 416 6.64 -0.23 4.36
N ALA A 417 5.46 -0.38 3.73
CA ALA A 417 4.69 -1.61 3.73
C ALA A 417 5.49 -2.76 3.09
N LEU A 418 6.12 -2.53 1.93
CA LEU A 418 6.97 -3.50 1.24
C LEU A 418 8.10 -4.01 2.16
N ASN A 419 8.84 -3.11 2.80
CA ASN A 419 9.92 -3.47 3.72
C ASN A 419 9.40 -4.34 4.89
N LYS A 420 8.25 -3.96 5.46
CA LYS A 420 7.62 -4.71 6.57
C LYS A 420 7.12 -6.07 6.13
N VAL A 421 6.50 -6.19 4.96
CA VAL A 421 6.04 -7.48 4.42
C VAL A 421 7.22 -8.41 4.11
N MET A 422 8.36 -7.88 3.64
CA MET A 422 9.58 -8.67 3.47
C MET A 422 10.14 -9.17 4.81
N GLU A 423 10.18 -8.32 5.84
CA GLU A 423 10.58 -8.71 7.19
C GLU A 423 9.65 -9.79 7.76
N LEU A 424 8.33 -9.60 7.61
CA LEU A 424 7.30 -10.56 7.99
C LEU A 424 7.46 -11.90 7.26
N SER A 425 7.83 -11.89 5.97
CA SER A 425 8.10 -13.10 5.19
C SER A 425 9.28 -13.90 5.79
N ARG A 426 10.33 -13.21 6.23
CA ARG A 426 11.48 -13.85 6.91
C ARG A 426 11.11 -14.40 8.29
N LEU A 427 10.30 -13.67 9.07
CA LEU A 427 9.79 -14.17 10.35
C LEU A 427 8.89 -15.39 10.16
N LEU A 428 8.07 -15.39 9.11
CA LEU A 428 7.21 -16.52 8.76
C LEU A 428 8.03 -17.74 8.35
N GLU A 429 9.08 -17.58 7.55
CA GLU A 429 9.99 -18.66 7.15
C GLU A 429 10.65 -19.31 8.38
N THR A 430 11.08 -18.48 9.35
CA THR A 430 11.64 -18.96 10.61
C THR A 430 10.60 -19.73 11.42
N ASN A 431 9.37 -19.22 11.54
CA ASN A 431 8.28 -19.91 12.23
C ASN A 431 7.92 -21.23 11.56
N LYS A 432 7.81 -21.26 10.23
CA LYS A 432 7.54 -22.46 9.44
C LYS A 432 8.60 -23.53 9.70
N SER A 433 9.89 -23.15 9.67
CA SER A 433 10.98 -24.07 9.99
C SER A 433 10.87 -24.62 11.42
N ASN A 434 10.52 -23.79 12.39
CA ASN A 434 10.30 -24.25 13.77
C ASN A 434 9.10 -25.20 13.89
N VAL A 435 8.03 -24.96 13.12
CA VAL A 435 6.85 -25.85 13.07
C VAL A 435 7.20 -27.18 12.41
N ASP A 436 7.98 -27.19 11.33
CA ASP A 436 8.43 -28.43 10.68
C ASP A 436 9.33 -29.25 11.62
N GLN A 437 10.21 -28.60 12.37
CA GLN A 437 11.00 -29.26 13.40
C GLN A 437 10.14 -29.76 14.57
N LEU A 438 9.09 -29.02 14.95
CA LEU A 438 8.12 -29.43 15.96
C LEU A 438 7.39 -30.71 15.53
N ILE A 439 6.91 -30.76 14.27
CA ILE A 439 6.29 -31.95 13.68
C ILE A 439 7.26 -33.13 13.74
N ALA A 440 8.49 -32.97 13.24
CA ALA A 440 9.49 -34.04 13.26
C ALA A 440 9.79 -34.53 14.69
N GLY A 441 9.89 -33.61 15.66
CA GLY A 441 10.14 -33.96 17.06
C GLY A 441 8.97 -34.71 17.72
N ILE A 442 7.73 -34.42 17.35
CA ILE A 442 6.55 -35.13 17.82
C ILE A 442 6.44 -36.50 17.14
N GLU A 443 6.73 -36.60 15.85
CA GLU A 443 6.79 -37.89 15.12
C GLU A 443 7.87 -38.82 15.69
N ASP A 444 9.04 -38.29 16.05
CA ASP A 444 10.09 -39.04 16.72
C ASP A 444 9.63 -39.56 18.09
N ALA A 445 8.95 -38.72 18.88
CA ALA A 445 8.40 -39.11 20.18
C ALA A 445 7.31 -40.20 20.04
N LEU A 446 6.47 -40.11 19.00
CA LEU A 446 5.47 -41.12 18.69
C LEU A 446 6.11 -42.47 18.34
N ASN A 447 7.17 -42.46 17.54
CA ASN A 447 7.89 -43.68 17.17
C ASN A 447 8.58 -44.32 18.37
N GLU A 448 9.17 -43.53 19.26
CA GLU A 448 9.73 -44.03 20.52
C GLU A 448 8.65 -44.61 21.43
N ASN A 449 7.48 -43.97 21.52
CA ASN A 449 6.38 -44.49 22.31
C ASN A 449 5.85 -45.83 21.77
N LYS A 450 5.79 -46.01 20.44
CA LYS A 450 5.45 -47.32 19.83
C LYS A 450 6.44 -48.40 20.22
N LEU A 451 7.74 -48.10 20.23
CA LEU A 451 8.77 -49.04 20.70
C LEU A 451 8.61 -49.34 22.20
N ASN A 452 8.23 -48.35 23.01
CA ASN A 452 7.96 -48.57 24.44
C ASN A 452 6.79 -49.53 24.64
N ILE A 453 5.71 -49.39 23.88
CA ILE A 453 4.56 -50.31 23.91
C ILE A 453 5.00 -51.75 23.60
N GLU A 454 5.86 -51.97 22.60
CA GLU A 454 6.39 -53.31 22.28
C GLU A 454 7.22 -53.91 23.42
N LYS A 455 8.04 -53.10 24.09
CA LYS A 455 8.85 -53.54 25.24
C LYS A 455 7.98 -53.84 26.46
N ILE A 456 6.95 -53.04 26.73
CA ILE A 456 5.99 -53.28 27.81
C ILE A 456 5.20 -54.58 27.55
N LYS A 457 4.81 -54.85 26.30
CA LYS A 457 4.20 -56.15 25.91
C LYS A 457 5.16 -57.33 26.13
N THR A 458 6.47 -57.12 25.97
CA THR A 458 7.48 -58.12 26.28
C THR A 458 7.55 -58.39 27.79
N LEU A 459 7.52 -57.35 28.63
CA LEU A 459 7.41 -57.49 30.09
C LEU A 459 6.15 -58.26 30.52
N GLU A 460 5.01 -57.97 29.87
CA GLU A 460 3.74 -58.68 30.12
C GLU A 460 3.88 -60.19 29.87
N SER A 461 4.53 -60.56 28.77
CA SER A 461 4.82 -61.96 28.40
C SER A 461 5.73 -62.64 29.42
N MET A 462 6.79 -61.96 29.86
CA MET A 462 7.71 -62.46 30.89
C MET A 462 6.99 -62.68 32.23
N ALA A 463 6.13 -61.75 32.66
CA ALA A 463 5.34 -61.89 33.87
C ALA A 463 4.37 -63.09 33.79
N LYS A 464 3.71 -63.30 32.65
CA LYS A 464 2.88 -64.50 32.39
C LYS A 464 3.70 -65.79 32.44
N GLN A 465 4.93 -65.76 31.94
CA GLN A 465 5.84 -66.91 32.01
C GLN A 465 6.23 -67.25 33.45
N ILE A 466 6.54 -66.25 34.29
CA ILE A 466 6.80 -66.49 35.72
C ILE A 466 5.58 -67.12 36.38
N ASN A 467 4.38 -66.58 36.17
CA ASN A 467 3.16 -67.12 36.77
C ASN A 467 2.97 -68.63 36.46
N LYS A 468 3.22 -69.03 35.21
CA LYS A 468 3.15 -70.45 34.78
C LYS A 468 4.20 -71.33 35.48
N ILE A 469 5.41 -70.82 35.68
CA ILE A 469 6.47 -71.56 36.37
C ILE A 469 6.14 -71.67 37.87
N VAL A 470 5.60 -70.61 38.47
CA VAL A 470 5.16 -70.59 39.88
C VAL A 470 4.05 -71.63 40.13
N ASP A 471 3.07 -71.76 39.23
CA ASP A 471 2.04 -72.80 39.32
C ASP A 471 2.63 -74.22 39.33
N THR A 472 3.77 -74.42 38.66
CA THR A 472 4.51 -75.69 38.70
C THR A 472 5.12 -75.92 40.09
N ILE A 473 5.71 -74.90 40.71
CA ILE A 473 6.26 -74.97 42.08
C ILE A 473 5.16 -75.25 43.09
N VAL A 474 3.99 -74.60 42.97
CA VAL A 474 2.82 -74.87 43.82
C VAL A 474 2.39 -76.34 43.68
N THR A 475 2.28 -76.85 42.44
CA THR A 475 1.89 -78.24 42.18
C THR A 475 2.90 -79.22 42.77
N VAL A 476 4.19 -78.97 42.57
CA VAL A 476 5.30 -79.77 43.12
C VAL A 476 5.30 -79.71 44.65
N GLY A 477 5.06 -78.54 45.25
CA GLY A 477 4.93 -78.36 46.70
C GLY A 477 3.79 -79.19 47.29
N ILE A 478 2.61 -79.18 46.65
CA ILE A 478 1.46 -79.99 47.07
C ILE A 478 1.76 -81.49 46.94
N GLN A 479 2.35 -81.93 45.83
CA GLN A 479 2.73 -83.34 45.63
C GLN A 479 3.77 -83.80 46.66
N THR A 480 4.78 -82.98 46.92
CA THR A 480 5.82 -83.23 47.92
C THR A 480 5.22 -83.33 49.32
N ASN A 481 4.29 -82.43 49.68
CA ASN A 481 3.57 -82.47 50.95
C ASN A 481 2.72 -83.75 51.10
N MET A 482 2.03 -84.18 50.04
CA MET A 482 1.23 -85.42 50.04
C MET A 482 2.10 -86.69 50.16
N LEU A 483 3.26 -86.73 49.48
CA LEU A 483 4.22 -87.81 49.61
C LEU A 483 4.87 -87.85 50.99
N ALA A 484 5.16 -86.68 51.58
CA ALA A 484 5.69 -86.56 52.92
C ALA A 484 4.67 -87.05 53.98
N VAL A 485 3.38 -86.72 53.82
CA VAL A 485 2.31 -87.25 54.68
C VAL A 485 2.19 -88.77 54.54
N SER A 486 2.25 -89.29 53.32
CA SER A 486 2.20 -90.74 53.06
C SER A 486 3.41 -91.46 53.66
N GLY A 487 4.61 -90.87 53.54
CA GLY A 487 5.84 -91.33 54.17
C GLY A 487 5.78 -91.29 55.70
N ALA A 488 5.19 -90.26 56.29
CA ALA A 488 4.98 -90.17 57.74
C ALA A 488 4.01 -91.25 58.26
N ILE A 489 2.95 -91.55 57.50
CA ILE A 489 1.98 -92.62 57.83
C ILE A 489 2.65 -94.00 57.75
N GLU A 490 3.39 -94.28 56.69
CA GLU A 490 4.10 -95.55 56.54
C GLU A 490 5.20 -95.72 57.60
N ALA A 491 5.87 -94.63 57.97
CA ALA A 491 6.84 -94.59 59.06
C ALA A 491 6.20 -94.90 60.43
N ALA A 492 5.02 -94.35 60.70
CA ALA A 492 4.26 -94.70 61.90
C ALA A 492 3.82 -96.18 61.92
N ARG A 493 3.58 -96.76 60.75
CA ARG A 493 3.18 -98.17 60.57
C ARG A 493 4.32 -99.17 60.79
N ALA A 494 5.56 -98.75 60.53
CA ALA A 494 6.77 -99.55 60.73
C ALA A 494 7.32 -99.57 62.19
N GLY A 495 6.65 -98.89 63.13
CA GLY A 495 6.99 -98.94 64.55
C GLY A 495 8.36 -98.35 64.90
N GLU A 496 9.16 -99.06 65.72
CA GLU A 496 10.49 -98.60 66.16
C GLU A 496 11.47 -98.34 64.99
N TYR A 497 11.32 -99.07 63.87
CA TYR A 497 12.16 -98.94 62.68
C TYR A 497 11.79 -97.74 61.79
N GLY A 498 10.63 -97.12 61.99
CA GLY A 498 10.14 -95.97 61.23
C GLY A 498 10.40 -94.62 61.89
N LYS A 499 10.90 -94.57 63.14
CA LYS A 499 11.08 -93.31 63.90
C LYS A 499 11.97 -92.29 63.18
N GLY A 500 13.06 -92.74 62.53
CA GLY A 500 13.93 -91.86 61.73
C GLY A 500 13.25 -91.33 60.47
N PHE A 501 12.50 -92.19 59.76
CA PHE A 501 11.75 -91.82 58.56
C PHE A 501 10.58 -90.87 58.86
N ALA A 502 9.95 -90.99 60.03
CA ALA A 502 8.87 -90.10 60.45
C ALA A 502 9.36 -88.65 60.67
N VAL A 503 10.57 -88.47 61.20
CA VAL A 503 11.18 -87.14 61.39
C VAL A 503 11.52 -86.52 60.04
N VAL A 504 12.20 -87.27 59.16
CA VAL A 504 12.55 -86.77 57.81
C VAL A 504 11.31 -86.46 56.98
N ALA A 505 10.26 -87.28 57.08
CA ALA A 505 8.99 -87.01 56.43
C ALA A 505 8.30 -85.74 56.98
N SER A 506 8.39 -85.47 58.29
CA SER A 506 7.90 -84.22 58.87
C SER A 506 8.68 -82.99 58.41
N ASP A 507 10.00 -83.11 58.27
CA ASP A 507 10.86 -82.01 57.79
C ASP A 507 10.61 -81.70 56.32
N ILE A 508 10.50 -82.72 55.47
CA ILE A 508 10.12 -82.58 54.06
C ILE A 508 8.72 -81.95 53.95
N ARG A 509 7.79 -82.32 54.83
CA ARG A 509 6.44 -81.73 54.87
C ARG A 509 6.48 -80.23 55.18
N ASN A 510 7.27 -79.83 56.17
CA ASN A 510 7.43 -78.42 56.55
C ASN A 510 8.07 -77.61 55.41
N LEU A 511 9.13 -78.14 54.80
CA LEU A 511 9.79 -77.51 53.64
C LEU A 511 8.85 -77.39 52.44
N ALA A 512 8.03 -78.41 52.16
CA ALA A 512 7.04 -78.37 51.10
C ALA A 512 5.95 -77.30 51.35
N GLN A 513 5.53 -77.14 52.61
CA GLN A 513 4.60 -76.07 53.00
C GLN A 513 5.24 -74.68 52.84
N ASP A 514 6.49 -74.50 53.25
CA ASP A 514 7.22 -73.24 53.10
C ASP A 514 7.47 -72.90 51.63
N SER A 515 7.80 -73.89 50.79
CA SER A 515 7.93 -73.71 49.34
C SER A 515 6.60 -73.26 48.72
N THR A 516 5.48 -73.87 49.13
CA THR A 516 4.13 -73.50 48.65
C THR A 516 3.77 -72.08 49.08
N ASN A 517 4.01 -71.73 50.34
CA ASN A 517 3.75 -70.37 50.85
C ASN A 517 4.57 -69.31 50.11
N ASN A 518 5.85 -69.58 49.85
CA ASN A 518 6.72 -68.69 49.07
C ASN A 518 6.26 -68.59 47.62
N ALA A 519 5.81 -69.69 47.01
CA ALA A 519 5.27 -69.69 45.65
C ALA A 519 3.97 -68.85 45.55
N GLU A 520 3.08 -68.93 46.53
CA GLU A 520 1.89 -68.06 46.62
C GLU A 520 2.27 -66.58 46.78
N GLN A 521 3.29 -66.27 47.58
CA GLN A 521 3.80 -64.88 47.68
C GLN A 521 4.38 -64.37 46.35
N ILE A 522 5.13 -65.22 45.62
CA ILE A 522 5.60 -64.87 44.27
C ILE A 522 4.39 -64.63 43.36
N LYS A 523 3.36 -65.46 43.42
CA LYS A 523 2.16 -65.33 42.60
C LYS A 523 1.44 -64.00 42.81
N GLU A 524 1.29 -63.56 44.06
CA GLU A 524 0.71 -62.25 44.39
C GLU A 524 1.57 -61.09 43.87
N LEU A 525 2.90 -61.17 43.98
CA LEU A 525 3.79 -60.14 43.41
C LEU A 525 3.74 -60.10 41.87
N VAL A 526 3.69 -61.26 41.22
CA VAL A 526 3.56 -61.36 39.76
C VAL A 526 2.22 -60.78 39.29
N ARG A 527 1.14 -61.02 40.04
CA ARG A 527 -0.16 -60.42 39.76
C ARG A 527 -0.12 -58.90 39.88
N ALA A 528 0.54 -58.36 40.92
CA ALA A 528 0.74 -56.93 41.06
C ALA A 528 1.57 -56.33 39.91
N ILE A 529 2.61 -57.03 39.45
CA ILE A 529 3.38 -56.64 38.26
C ILE A 529 2.49 -56.60 37.02
N GLN A 530 1.63 -57.61 36.82
CA GLN A 530 0.73 -57.68 35.67
C GLN A 530 -0.28 -56.53 35.65
N GLU A 531 -0.93 -56.26 36.77
CA GLU A 531 -1.88 -55.13 36.91
C GLU A 531 -1.18 -53.79 36.64
N GLN A 532 0.05 -53.63 37.14
CA GLN A 532 0.82 -52.41 36.92
C GLN A 532 1.29 -52.25 35.47
N ILE A 533 1.66 -53.34 34.79
CA ILE A 533 1.98 -53.36 33.35
C ILE A 533 0.74 -52.98 32.53
N GLU A 534 -0.45 -53.46 32.89
CA GLU A 534 -1.70 -53.15 32.20
C GLU A 534 -2.01 -51.64 32.24
N ILE A 535 -1.87 -51.01 33.42
CA ILE A 535 -2.06 -49.56 33.57
C ILE A 535 -1.05 -48.78 32.71
N VAL A 536 0.23 -49.16 32.75
CA VAL A 536 1.27 -48.49 31.96
C VAL A 536 1.03 -48.67 30.47
N LEU A 537 0.54 -49.83 30.05
CA LEU A 537 0.22 -50.12 28.65
C LEU A 537 -0.94 -49.26 28.15
N GLU A 538 -2.03 -49.15 28.94
CA GLU A 538 -3.16 -48.28 28.63
C GLU A 538 -2.72 -46.81 28.52
N ASP A 539 -1.90 -46.35 29.47
CA ASP A 539 -1.34 -45.00 29.45
C ASP A 539 -0.47 -44.75 28.20
N ALA A 540 0.40 -45.70 27.84
CA ALA A 540 1.27 -45.58 26.67
C ALA A 540 0.46 -45.59 25.35
N GLU A 541 -0.57 -46.43 25.24
CA GLU A 541 -1.46 -46.46 24.08
C GLU A 541 -2.25 -45.14 23.96
N ALA A 542 -2.82 -44.64 25.06
CA ALA A 542 -3.52 -43.35 25.09
C ALA A 542 -2.62 -42.16 24.71
N ILE A 543 -1.36 -42.14 25.16
CA ILE A 543 -0.37 -41.14 24.75
C ILE A 543 -0.11 -41.25 23.24
N GLY A 544 0.01 -42.46 22.71
CA GLY A 544 0.22 -42.71 21.29
C GLY A 544 -0.90 -42.12 20.43
N ASP A 545 -2.15 -42.42 20.77
CA ASP A 545 -3.33 -41.93 20.06
C ASP A 545 -3.43 -40.40 20.11
N SER A 546 -3.26 -39.80 21.30
CA SER A 546 -3.25 -38.34 21.43
C SER A 546 -2.12 -37.69 20.64
N THR A 547 -0.94 -38.31 20.59
CA THR A 547 0.21 -37.76 19.84
C THR A 547 -0.04 -37.80 18.33
N VAL A 548 -0.75 -38.82 17.82
CA VAL A 548 -1.16 -38.87 16.40
C VAL A 548 -2.08 -37.69 16.05
N GLU A 549 -3.07 -37.39 16.88
CA GLU A 549 -3.94 -36.22 16.68
C GLU A 549 -3.15 -34.91 16.68
N GLU A 550 -2.15 -34.78 17.54
CA GLU A 550 -1.30 -33.58 17.58
C GLU A 550 -0.42 -33.43 16.32
N VAL A 551 0.09 -34.52 15.75
CA VAL A 551 0.81 -34.49 14.46
C VAL A 551 -0.10 -34.03 13.32
N GLU A 552 -1.35 -34.49 13.27
CA GLU A 552 -2.30 -34.06 12.25
C GLU A 552 -2.62 -32.56 12.34
N LYS A 553 -2.85 -32.06 13.56
CA LYS A 553 -3.05 -30.62 13.81
C LYS A 553 -1.82 -29.82 13.38
N ALA A 554 -0.62 -30.26 13.76
CA ALA A 554 0.64 -29.62 13.40
C ALA A 554 0.83 -29.51 11.87
N ARG A 555 0.47 -30.57 11.13
CA ARG A 555 0.50 -30.57 9.66
C ARG A 555 -0.51 -29.59 9.06
N SER A 556 -1.71 -29.49 9.65
CA SER A 556 -2.68 -28.46 9.25
C SER A 556 -2.12 -27.05 9.47
N THR A 557 -1.45 -26.81 10.60
CA THR A 557 -0.80 -25.53 10.90
C THR A 557 0.30 -25.19 9.88
N SER A 558 1.13 -26.17 9.51
CA SER A 558 2.17 -25.98 8.47
C SER A 558 1.55 -25.57 7.13
N LYS A 559 0.42 -26.18 6.74
CA LYS A 559 -0.34 -25.80 5.53
C LYS A 559 -0.92 -24.38 5.61
N ASP A 560 -1.45 -23.97 6.77
CA ASP A 560 -1.93 -22.60 6.96
C ASP A 560 -0.79 -21.58 6.84
N LEU A 561 0.41 -21.90 7.34
CA LEU A 561 1.62 -21.07 7.16
C LEU A 561 2.07 -20.98 5.70
N GLU A 562 1.96 -22.06 4.92
CA GLU A 562 2.21 -22.01 3.46
C GLU A 562 1.24 -21.08 2.74
N GLN A 563 -0.03 -21.09 3.13
CA GLN A 563 -1.02 -20.17 2.56
C GLN A 563 -0.70 -18.72 2.93
N ILE A 564 -0.29 -18.45 4.18
CA ILE A 564 0.18 -17.12 4.60
C ILE A 564 1.40 -16.70 3.77
N GLU A 565 2.36 -17.60 3.52
CA GLU A 565 3.56 -17.32 2.71
C GLU A 565 3.20 -16.89 1.29
N LYS A 566 2.21 -17.57 0.69
CA LYS A 566 1.69 -17.23 -0.64
C LYS A 566 1.02 -15.85 -0.64
N ASP A 567 0.20 -15.55 0.37
CA ASP A 567 -0.49 -14.27 0.47
C ASP A 567 0.49 -13.11 0.73
N MET A 568 1.56 -13.35 1.50
CA MET A 568 2.67 -12.39 1.68
C MET A 568 3.35 -12.05 0.36
N LYS A 569 3.64 -13.05 -0.49
CA LYS A 569 4.25 -12.83 -1.81
C LYS A 569 3.38 -11.96 -2.73
N GLU A 570 2.06 -12.16 -2.71
CA GLU A 570 1.12 -11.30 -3.44
C GLU A 570 1.10 -9.87 -2.87
N MET A 571 1.20 -9.71 -1.54
CA MET A 571 1.30 -8.38 -0.91
C MET A 571 2.60 -7.65 -1.26
N VAL A 572 3.74 -8.36 -1.34
CA VAL A 572 5.01 -7.80 -1.81
C VAL A 572 4.83 -7.22 -3.20
N LYS A 573 4.34 -8.04 -4.14
CA LYS A 573 4.13 -7.63 -5.53
C LYS A 573 3.19 -6.42 -5.65
N ALA A 574 2.05 -6.46 -4.96
CA ALA A 574 1.11 -5.34 -5.00
C ALA A 574 1.69 -4.06 -4.36
N SER A 575 2.50 -4.17 -3.30
CA SER A 575 3.16 -3.01 -2.69
C SER A 575 4.25 -2.42 -3.59
N GLU A 576 4.97 -3.26 -4.33
CA GLU A 576 5.92 -2.82 -5.36
C GLU A 576 5.20 -2.07 -6.49
N GLU A 577 4.10 -2.61 -7.00
CA GLU A 577 3.29 -1.96 -8.05
C GLU A 577 2.78 -0.58 -7.61
N ILE A 578 2.28 -0.44 -6.37
CA ILE A 578 1.85 0.87 -5.83
C ILE A 578 3.02 1.86 -5.78
N ALA A 579 4.20 1.42 -5.32
CA ALA A 579 5.37 2.28 -5.21
C ALA A 579 5.86 2.76 -6.60
N GLU A 580 5.82 1.88 -7.60
CA GLU A 580 6.16 2.22 -8.99
C GLU A 580 5.16 3.21 -9.59
N GLU A 581 3.85 2.98 -9.41
CA GLU A 581 2.78 3.85 -9.90
C GLU A 581 2.83 5.25 -9.28
N ALA A 582 3.11 5.33 -7.98
CA ALA A 582 3.31 6.60 -7.29
C ALA A 582 4.49 7.39 -7.89
N ASN A 583 5.62 6.72 -8.16
CA ASN A 583 6.78 7.36 -8.78
C ASN A 583 6.51 7.82 -10.21
N GLN A 584 5.83 7.01 -11.02
CA GLN A 584 5.44 7.40 -12.38
C GLN A 584 4.47 8.60 -12.36
N SER A 585 3.54 8.61 -11.40
CA SER A 585 2.60 9.73 -11.22
C SER A 585 3.32 11.02 -10.82
N ILE A 586 4.33 10.95 -9.95
CA ILE A 586 5.16 12.12 -9.57
C ILE A 586 5.90 12.70 -10.78
N LEU A 587 6.42 11.86 -11.67
CA LEU A 587 7.06 12.32 -12.90
C LEU A 587 6.07 13.05 -13.83
N ALA A 588 4.87 12.49 -14.01
CA ALA A 588 3.81 13.12 -14.81
C ALA A 588 3.35 14.45 -14.18
N ILE A 589 3.24 14.51 -12.85
CA ILE A 589 2.93 15.74 -12.10
C ILE A 589 3.98 16.83 -12.34
N GLY A 590 5.26 16.47 -12.46
CA GLY A 590 6.31 17.41 -12.83
C GLY A 590 6.06 18.08 -14.19
N GLN A 591 5.61 17.31 -15.19
CA GLN A 591 5.26 17.84 -16.51
C GLN A 591 4.03 18.75 -16.47
N ILE A 592 3.01 18.36 -15.70
CA ILE A 592 1.80 19.17 -15.52
C ILE A 592 2.14 20.52 -14.88
N ARG A 593 3.01 20.52 -13.87
CA ARG A 593 3.44 21.75 -13.21
C ARG A 593 4.16 22.70 -14.16
N GLU A 594 5.07 22.17 -14.99
CA GLU A 594 5.74 22.96 -16.02
C GLU A 594 4.72 23.56 -17.02
N GLY A 595 3.72 22.77 -17.42
CA GLY A 595 2.62 23.26 -18.26
C GLY A 595 1.78 24.36 -17.60
N ILE A 596 1.43 24.21 -16.32
CA ILE A 596 0.70 25.25 -15.55
C ILE A 596 1.52 26.53 -15.44
N ASP A 597 2.82 26.42 -15.17
CA ASP A 597 3.71 27.58 -15.08
C ASP A 597 3.81 28.32 -16.43
N GLN A 598 3.84 27.59 -17.56
CA GLN A 598 3.76 28.16 -18.90
C GLN A 598 2.41 28.86 -19.16
N ILE A 599 1.29 28.24 -18.79
CA ILE A 599 -0.04 28.83 -18.93
C ILE A 599 -0.17 30.11 -18.11
N ALA A 600 0.33 30.12 -16.88
CA ALA A 600 0.29 31.29 -16.01
C ALA A 600 1.12 32.44 -16.59
N SER A 601 2.33 32.15 -17.09
CA SER A 601 3.17 33.14 -17.76
C SER A 601 2.50 33.71 -19.01
N ALA A 602 1.93 32.84 -19.85
CA ALA A 602 1.22 33.25 -21.08
C ALA A 602 -0.03 34.09 -20.77
N ALA A 603 -0.77 33.76 -19.71
CA ALA A 603 -1.92 34.53 -19.28
C ALA A 603 -1.53 35.92 -18.75
N GLU A 604 -0.44 36.03 -17.98
CA GLU A 604 0.08 37.32 -17.52
C GLU A 604 0.59 38.19 -18.68
N GLU A 605 1.27 37.59 -19.66
CA GLU A 605 1.73 38.27 -20.86
C GLU A 605 0.56 38.75 -21.73
N ALA A 606 -0.42 37.87 -21.99
CA ALA A 606 -1.64 38.21 -22.73
C ALA A 606 -2.44 39.31 -22.02
N SER A 607 -2.58 39.27 -20.69
CA SER A 607 -3.25 40.32 -19.93
C SER A 607 -2.55 41.67 -20.06
N ARG A 608 -1.22 41.67 -20.04
CA ARG A 608 -0.41 42.90 -20.16
C ARG A 608 -0.49 43.46 -21.58
N ALA A 609 -0.28 42.61 -22.58
CA ALA A 609 -0.39 42.98 -23.99
C ALA A 609 -1.80 43.48 -24.32
N ALA A 610 -2.86 42.89 -23.73
CA ALA A 610 -4.23 43.38 -23.92
C ALA A 610 -4.45 44.76 -23.28
N GLN A 611 -3.82 45.05 -22.14
CA GLN A 611 -3.88 46.38 -21.52
C GLN A 611 -3.12 47.44 -22.32
N GLU A 612 -1.94 47.10 -22.84
CA GLU A 612 -1.14 47.95 -23.73
C GLU A 612 -1.89 48.24 -25.04
N ALA A 613 -2.41 47.18 -25.68
CA ALA A 613 -3.26 47.30 -26.85
C ALA A 613 -4.52 48.13 -26.57
N ALA A 614 -5.17 47.96 -25.42
CA ALA A 614 -6.34 48.77 -25.07
C ALA A 614 -6.00 50.25 -24.83
N ALA A 615 -4.77 50.57 -24.42
CA ALA A 615 -4.30 51.94 -24.34
C ALA A 615 -4.05 52.52 -25.74
N ALA A 616 -3.35 51.79 -26.62
CA ALA A 616 -3.11 52.17 -28.02
C ALA A 616 -4.43 52.33 -28.79
N GLY A 617 -5.38 51.40 -28.64
CA GLY A 617 -6.71 51.48 -29.26
C GLY A 617 -7.55 52.66 -28.77
N LYS A 618 -7.42 53.06 -27.50
CA LYS A 618 -8.06 54.30 -27.00
C LYS A 618 -7.44 55.55 -27.61
N GLN A 619 -6.12 55.59 -27.75
CA GLN A 619 -5.41 56.69 -28.39
C GLN A 619 -5.79 56.78 -29.87
N GLN A 620 -5.79 55.66 -30.58
CA GLN A 620 -6.23 55.57 -31.97
C GLN A 620 -7.68 56.03 -32.14
N ALA A 621 -8.61 55.56 -31.29
CA ALA A 621 -10.01 55.98 -31.34
C ALA A 621 -10.20 57.48 -31.02
N ALA A 622 -9.31 58.07 -30.20
CA ALA A 622 -9.28 59.51 -29.98
C ALA A 622 -8.78 60.25 -31.22
N GLY A 623 -7.68 59.79 -31.83
CA GLY A 623 -7.16 60.32 -33.09
C GLY A 623 -8.19 60.26 -34.21
N ILE A 624 -8.90 59.14 -34.40
CA ILE A 624 -9.98 59.01 -35.40
C ILE A 624 -11.09 60.03 -35.17
N ARG A 625 -11.45 60.34 -33.91
CA ARG A 625 -12.44 61.38 -33.59
C ARG A 625 -11.94 62.79 -33.93
N GLU A 626 -10.65 63.07 -33.71
CA GLU A 626 -10.02 64.33 -34.10
C GLU A 626 -9.97 64.47 -35.62
N LEU A 627 -9.64 63.39 -36.34
CA LEU A 627 -9.70 63.35 -37.80
C LEU A 627 -11.13 63.59 -38.32
N ALA A 628 -12.15 62.99 -37.69
CA ALA A 628 -13.54 63.21 -38.06
C ALA A 628 -13.94 64.68 -37.92
N GLN A 629 -13.51 65.34 -36.84
CA GLN A 629 -13.74 66.77 -36.62
C GLN A 629 -13.00 67.62 -37.66
N ALA A 630 -11.74 67.29 -37.97
CA ALA A 630 -10.96 67.99 -38.98
C ALA A 630 -11.63 67.90 -40.36
N ILE A 631 -12.17 66.74 -40.74
CA ILE A 631 -12.92 66.58 -42.01
C ILE A 631 -14.21 67.39 -42.00
N GLU A 632 -14.96 67.39 -40.89
CA GLU A 632 -16.19 68.17 -40.79
C GLU A 632 -15.91 69.68 -40.95
N ASP A 633 -14.82 70.16 -40.35
CA ASP A 633 -14.36 71.54 -40.50
C ASP A 633 -13.92 71.84 -41.95
N ILE A 634 -13.20 70.90 -42.59
CA ILE A 634 -12.79 70.98 -44.00
C ILE A 634 -14.02 71.04 -44.93
N ALA A 635 -15.01 70.18 -44.72
CA ALA A 635 -16.25 70.14 -45.50
C ALA A 635 -17.06 71.43 -45.32
N ALA A 636 -17.19 71.93 -44.09
CA ALA A 636 -17.87 73.20 -43.81
C ALA A 636 -17.18 74.40 -44.47
N LEU A 637 -15.85 74.43 -44.50
CA LEU A 637 -15.06 75.46 -45.18
C LEU A 637 -15.18 75.36 -46.71
N ALA A 638 -15.25 74.15 -47.25
CA ALA A 638 -15.48 73.90 -48.68
C ALA A 638 -16.86 74.40 -49.13
N ASP A 639 -17.89 74.14 -48.34
CA ASP A 639 -19.26 74.63 -48.56
C ASP A 639 -19.32 76.17 -48.47
N GLU A 640 -18.64 76.78 -47.49
CA GLU A 640 -18.53 78.24 -47.39
C GLU A 640 -17.85 78.82 -48.64
N MET A 641 -16.82 78.15 -49.17
CA MET A 641 -16.15 78.55 -50.41
C MET A 641 -17.03 78.39 -51.66
N GLN A 642 -17.88 77.37 -51.74
CA GLN A 642 -18.81 77.18 -52.86
C GLN A 642 -19.88 78.30 -52.92
N GLN A 643 -20.24 78.86 -51.77
CA GLN A 643 -21.23 79.92 -51.64
C GLN A 643 -20.67 81.35 -51.87
N LEU A 644 -19.35 81.53 -51.79
CA LEU A 644 -18.61 82.80 -51.97
C LEU A 644 -18.27 83.03 -53.44
#